data_AF-A0A8J2HJY3-F1
#
_entry.id   AF-A0A8J2HJY3-F1
#
_cell.length_a   1.000
_cell.length_b   1.000
_cell.length_c   1.000
_cell.angle_alpha   90.00
_cell.angle_beta   90.00
_cell.angle_gamma   90.00
#
_symmetry.space_group_name_H-M   'P 1'
#
loop_
_entity.id
_entity.type
_entity.pdbx_description
1 polymer ?
#
loop_
_entity_poly.entity_id
_entity_poly.type
_entity_poly.pdbx_seq_one_letter_code
_entity_poly.pdbx_strand_id
1 'polypeptide(L)'
;MSGPPIKPPRGIKHTKETSGLLISVIRALSASETNEQREVEKAKLEKEYKRSDQKLDELLKEVPAKLSNYLNKKLYLHATQLLVSALSMGDGNLEGVEALREVKTELEAKKQQLQSKLLEELTRHLYVETTREVLLKRQGSGRDFQRSSEARGSRGNKVKRALLDVSYPSSQLARGLNAQQEDLTNIIEDENSLNPEENSEHFIAIIIECLALLNNIPDAVEAIKSNMQNELLNIIARTSDSIKANADKMMPKSDVSGVRIINHADGEENNGQSALLELLQTIFDQFRMIANAHSMALRSFSHVSKKYNVDVRLYEMPDVWSKIQAVLQLLLTEYLDIQNVVDRPFQPTNFSESSVDINAYFAKRKPQRQKNGSLFKFDFSLHPKTLNTYLKDQKLSNASFIDNASLKISKRLVCEPDPKNITFIFRPMMQFIEEIERALEIQPGNSCTLNSFIADYIKEEFLGRHHIMVATTIDAATKASDAWQTITPPEVMKDLGLARPLLQSTVKVEQCIAELRSLMIALPLQGEHFCTLALNILHNYRETCQSAYRNIIQSGNEDRKICSAAWLKDDDISRFIKSLPNWDNMKSETTSDKRGKITRGWSMRRQETQEEESPEDVRQRNLREAEILASNLGEGGINSSEILSDVGQLRCLALLQESVEWFALSIRLLTAELQQSKNSNDNQTLLPRVSDSLVELLEQVAVEFEELANTCILLLHLEVRVQCFHYLLPRGEYSHLCDGVQDPQEADPRVQELSRVLQNIDESLQSTLHPKKTKYIFEGLGHLITKILITSAQYIDKIDKSGIQRMCRNVFTLQQTLTNITMARELALDYARQYFELFYETPEDILNNILENGPQFSELEYINAFQLIARSQAQHSSISKQLERLSEILSEIGAAV
;
A
#
# COMPACT_ATOMS: atom_id res chain seq x y z
N MET A 1 38.76 -23.20 -92.31
CA MET A 1 39.40 -21.93 -91.93
C MET A 1 39.56 -21.94 -90.41
N SER A 2 40.80 -22.08 -89.95
CA SER A 2 41.18 -22.05 -88.54
C SER A 2 42.48 -21.24 -88.42
N GLY A 3 42.52 -20.32 -87.47
CA GLY A 3 43.71 -19.55 -87.08
C GLY A 3 43.49 -18.91 -85.70
N PRO A 4 44.55 -18.74 -84.87
CA PRO A 4 44.55 -19.07 -83.44
C PRO A 4 44.55 -17.81 -82.52
N PRO A 5 44.68 -17.92 -81.17
CA PRO A 5 44.28 -16.87 -80.23
C PRO A 5 45.30 -15.72 -80.12
N ILE A 6 44.81 -14.52 -79.79
CA ILE A 6 45.61 -13.30 -79.63
C ILE A 6 45.98 -13.11 -78.15
N LYS A 7 47.27 -12.88 -77.90
CA LYS A 7 47.95 -12.74 -76.59
C LYS A 7 47.47 -11.53 -75.76
N PRO A 8 47.60 -11.57 -74.42
CA PRO A 8 47.24 -10.46 -73.54
C PRO A 8 48.20 -9.25 -73.72
N PRO A 9 47.78 -8.04 -73.32
CA PRO A 9 48.62 -6.85 -73.42
C PRO A 9 49.85 -6.99 -72.54
N ARG A 10 51.03 -6.72 -73.12
CA ARG A 10 52.31 -6.71 -72.43
C ARG A 10 52.24 -5.75 -71.25
N GLY A 11 52.54 -6.29 -70.06
CA GLY A 11 52.65 -5.55 -68.83
C GLY A 11 53.53 -4.32 -68.96
N ILE A 12 53.08 -3.29 -68.26
CA ILE A 12 53.80 -2.07 -67.91
C ILE A 12 55.22 -2.47 -67.49
N LYS A 13 56.22 -1.87 -68.13
CA LYS A 13 57.61 -1.95 -67.67
C LYS A 13 57.63 -1.40 -66.24
N HIS A 14 57.89 -2.25 -65.26
CA HIS A 14 58.46 -1.79 -64.00
C HIS A 14 59.77 -1.07 -64.34
N THR A 15 59.76 0.25 -64.23
CA THR A 15 60.96 1.06 -64.20
C THR A 15 61.79 0.56 -63.03
N LYS A 16 62.92 -0.09 -63.33
CA LYS A 16 63.97 -0.39 -62.35
C LYS A 16 64.55 0.94 -61.84
N GLU A 17 63.89 1.57 -60.88
CA GLU A 17 64.41 2.74 -60.17
C GLU A 17 65.72 2.42 -59.43
N THR A 18 66.00 1.14 -59.16
CA THR A 18 67.29 0.65 -58.65
C THR A 18 68.47 1.00 -59.56
N SER A 19 68.25 1.19 -60.87
CA SER A 19 69.32 1.57 -61.80
C SER A 19 69.67 3.06 -61.74
N GLY A 20 68.74 3.95 -61.38
CA GLY A 20 69.00 5.39 -61.29
C GLY A 20 69.90 5.78 -60.12
N LEU A 21 69.74 5.11 -58.98
CA LEU A 21 70.58 5.31 -57.79
C LEU A 21 71.99 4.74 -58.00
N LEU A 22 72.10 3.53 -58.57
CA LEU A 22 73.38 2.93 -58.96
C LEU A 22 74.11 3.80 -59.99
N ILE A 23 73.39 4.35 -60.98
CA ILE A 23 73.95 5.25 -61.98
C ILE A 23 74.36 6.61 -61.37
N SER A 24 73.66 7.14 -60.35
CA SER A 24 74.07 8.38 -59.67
C SER A 24 75.28 8.17 -58.74
N VAL A 25 75.36 7.02 -58.06
CA VAL A 25 76.52 6.59 -57.27
C VAL A 25 77.74 6.38 -58.16
N ILE A 26 77.57 5.70 -59.30
CA ILE A 26 78.62 5.56 -60.31
C ILE A 26 79.02 6.94 -60.85
N ARG A 27 78.06 7.84 -61.11
CA ARG A 27 78.31 9.20 -61.60
C ARG A 27 79.10 10.05 -60.59
N ALA A 28 78.74 10.03 -59.31
CA ALA A 28 79.44 10.74 -58.23
C ALA A 28 80.88 10.23 -58.05
N LEU A 29 81.05 8.90 -57.96
CA LEU A 29 82.37 8.25 -57.86
C LEU A 29 83.24 8.48 -59.11
N SER A 30 82.62 8.66 -60.28
CA SER A 30 83.29 8.97 -61.56
C SER A 30 83.57 10.46 -61.79
N ALA A 31 82.89 11.37 -61.09
CA ALA A 31 83.12 12.82 -61.16
C ALA A 31 84.24 13.30 -60.24
N SER A 32 84.69 12.45 -59.30
CA SER A 32 85.83 12.74 -58.42
C SER A 32 87.15 12.48 -59.15
N GLU A 33 87.90 13.55 -59.44
CA GLU A 33 89.13 13.53 -60.26
C GLU A 33 90.34 12.92 -59.52
N THR A 34 90.32 12.81 -58.19
CA THR A 34 91.44 12.26 -57.40
C THR A 34 91.08 10.97 -56.68
N ASN A 35 92.05 10.07 -56.54
CA ASN A 35 91.86 8.76 -55.88
C ASN A 35 91.48 8.91 -54.39
N GLU A 36 91.98 9.96 -53.73
CA GLU A 36 91.65 10.29 -52.34
C GLU A 36 90.19 10.75 -52.18
N GLN A 37 89.67 11.57 -53.10
CA GLN A 37 88.25 11.98 -53.07
C GLN A 37 87.29 10.80 -53.32
N ARG A 38 87.68 9.84 -54.18
CA ARG A 38 86.89 8.64 -54.43
C ARG A 38 86.81 7.71 -53.20
N GLU A 39 87.91 7.56 -52.46
CA GLU A 39 87.91 6.81 -51.19
C GLU A 39 87.11 7.55 -50.10
N VAL A 40 87.15 8.88 -50.05
CA VAL A 40 86.32 9.68 -49.12
C VAL A 40 84.83 9.59 -49.44
N GLU A 41 84.43 9.69 -50.72
CA GLU A 41 83.03 9.52 -51.13
C GLU A 41 82.54 8.08 -50.95
N LYS A 42 83.37 7.07 -51.25
CA LYS A 42 83.07 5.67 -50.97
C LYS A 42 82.90 5.43 -49.46
N ALA A 43 83.80 5.93 -48.62
CA ALA A 43 83.68 5.84 -47.17
C ALA A 43 82.43 6.57 -46.65
N LYS A 44 82.05 7.70 -47.28
CA LYS A 44 80.82 8.43 -46.96
C LYS A 44 79.57 7.64 -47.35
N LEU A 45 79.54 7.03 -48.53
CA LEU A 45 78.44 6.18 -49.00
C LEU A 45 78.33 4.88 -48.20
N GLU A 46 79.45 4.23 -47.87
CA GLU A 46 79.47 3.06 -46.98
C GLU A 46 78.98 3.43 -45.57
N LYS A 47 79.34 4.61 -45.06
CA LYS A 47 78.85 5.12 -43.77
C LYS A 47 77.36 5.43 -43.80
N GLU A 48 76.84 6.00 -44.89
CA GLU A 48 75.41 6.26 -45.08
C GLU A 48 74.62 4.96 -45.30
N TYR A 49 75.16 4.00 -46.06
CA TYR A 49 74.56 2.67 -46.23
C TYR A 49 74.51 1.91 -44.91
N LYS A 50 75.61 1.90 -44.15
CA LYS A 50 75.67 1.27 -42.83
C LYS A 50 74.74 1.94 -41.81
N ARG A 51 74.54 3.27 -41.90
CA ARG A 51 73.54 4.00 -41.12
C ARG A 51 72.10 3.65 -41.54
N SER A 52 71.84 3.49 -42.83
CA SER A 52 70.52 3.10 -43.34
C SER A 52 70.18 1.66 -42.96
N ASP A 53 71.15 0.75 -43.06
CA ASP A 53 71.03 -0.66 -42.66
C ASP A 53 70.81 -0.81 -41.15
N GLN A 54 71.52 -0.03 -40.32
CA GLN A 54 71.26 0.05 -38.88
C GLN A 54 69.86 0.57 -38.56
N LYS A 55 69.38 1.60 -39.26
CA LYS A 55 68.00 2.11 -39.11
C LYS A 55 66.94 1.10 -39.57
N LEU A 56 67.25 0.30 -40.59
CA LEU A 56 66.38 -0.75 -41.09
C LEU A 56 66.27 -1.90 -40.08
N ASP A 57 67.39 -2.35 -39.51
CA ASP A 57 67.44 -3.38 -38.47
C ASP A 57 66.72 -2.93 -37.18
N GLU A 58 66.84 -1.64 -36.83
CA GLU A 58 66.12 -1.01 -35.72
C GLU A 58 64.59 -1.02 -35.96
N LEU A 59 64.14 -0.67 -37.17
CA LEU A 59 62.72 -0.72 -37.57
C LEU A 59 62.16 -2.15 -37.68
N LEU A 60 62.97 -3.12 -38.14
CA LEU A 60 62.54 -4.50 -38.38
C LEU A 60 62.48 -5.37 -37.12
N LYS A 61 63.45 -5.23 -36.19
CA LYS A 61 63.56 -6.11 -35.03
C LYS A 61 63.25 -5.42 -33.71
N GLU A 62 63.72 -4.20 -33.51
CA GLU A 62 63.61 -3.55 -32.21
C GLU A 62 62.25 -2.89 -32.00
N VAL A 63 61.70 -2.23 -33.01
CA VAL A 63 60.41 -1.53 -32.93
C VAL A 63 59.26 -2.49 -32.57
N PRO A 64 59.06 -3.64 -33.24
CA PRO A 64 57.99 -4.58 -32.87
C PRO A 64 58.15 -5.20 -31.47
N ALA A 65 59.40 -5.47 -31.05
CA ALA A 65 59.71 -6.02 -29.73
C ALA A 65 59.49 -5.01 -28.61
N LYS A 66 59.94 -3.76 -28.80
CA LYS A 66 59.72 -2.64 -27.87
C LYS A 66 58.24 -2.29 -27.79
N LEU A 67 57.54 -2.23 -28.93
CA LEU A 67 56.10 -2.00 -28.98
C LEU A 67 55.32 -3.07 -28.20
N SER A 68 55.68 -4.34 -28.39
CA SER A 68 55.05 -5.45 -27.65
C SER A 68 55.30 -5.35 -26.14
N ASN A 69 56.49 -4.92 -25.73
CA ASN A 69 56.82 -4.72 -24.31
C ASN A 69 56.04 -3.56 -23.69
N TYR A 70 55.98 -2.39 -24.36
CA TYR A 70 55.19 -1.25 -23.89
C TYR A 70 53.69 -1.56 -23.84
N LEU A 71 53.16 -2.29 -24.83
CA LEU A 71 51.78 -2.78 -24.86
C LEU A 71 51.43 -3.74 -23.72
N ASN A 72 52.41 -4.52 -23.24
CA ASN A 72 52.23 -5.43 -22.10
C ASN A 72 52.31 -4.68 -20.76
N LYS A 73 53.11 -3.61 -20.69
CA LYS A 73 53.24 -2.73 -19.51
C LYS A 73 52.16 -1.65 -19.42
N LYS A 74 51.21 -1.58 -20.37
CA LYS A 74 50.16 -0.55 -20.47
C LYS A 74 50.70 0.89 -20.59
N LEU A 75 51.91 1.06 -21.14
CA LEU A 75 52.52 2.36 -21.44
C LEU A 75 52.12 2.75 -22.87
N TYR A 76 50.93 3.31 -23.01
CA TYR A 76 50.26 3.53 -24.29
C TYR A 76 50.80 4.76 -25.04
N LEU A 77 51.23 5.81 -24.34
CA LEU A 77 51.81 7.03 -24.90
C LEU A 77 53.18 6.74 -25.52
N HIS A 78 54.04 6.02 -24.80
CA HIS A 78 55.34 5.61 -25.33
C HIS A 78 55.21 4.67 -26.53
N ALA A 79 54.24 3.74 -26.47
CA ALA A 79 53.94 2.84 -27.59
C ALA A 79 53.43 3.60 -28.83
N THR A 80 52.54 4.58 -28.65
CA THR A 80 52.00 5.39 -29.76
C THR A 80 53.03 6.33 -30.35
N GLN A 81 53.84 7.01 -29.54
CA GLN A 81 54.93 7.87 -30.03
C GLN A 81 55.97 7.07 -30.82
N LEU A 82 56.36 5.89 -30.33
CA LEU A 82 57.27 4.99 -31.02
C LEU A 82 56.67 4.53 -32.36
N LEU A 83 55.39 4.16 -32.40
CA LEU A 83 54.72 3.76 -33.64
C LEU A 83 54.58 4.90 -34.65
N VAL A 84 54.20 6.10 -34.21
CA VAL A 84 54.08 7.30 -35.08
C VAL A 84 55.45 7.72 -35.61
N SER A 85 56.51 7.65 -34.79
CA SER A 85 57.88 7.88 -35.23
C SER A 85 58.34 6.83 -36.25
N ALA A 86 58.01 5.56 -36.06
CA ALA A 86 58.35 4.48 -37.00
C ALA A 86 57.60 4.62 -38.33
N LEU A 87 56.33 5.02 -38.32
CA LEU A 87 55.53 5.26 -39.53
C LEU A 87 56.03 6.49 -40.31
N SER A 88 56.33 7.60 -39.63
CA SER A 88 56.90 8.79 -40.28
C SER A 88 58.32 8.55 -40.84
N MET A 89 59.12 7.71 -40.18
CA MET A 89 60.42 7.27 -40.70
C MET A 89 60.28 6.38 -41.95
N GLY A 90 59.23 5.56 -42.01
CA GLY A 90 58.89 4.72 -43.18
C GLY A 90 58.39 5.51 -44.38
N ASP A 91 57.64 6.61 -44.16
CA ASP A 91 57.08 7.45 -45.22
C ASP A 91 58.08 8.47 -45.80
N GLY A 92 59.12 8.87 -45.05
CA GLY A 92 60.05 9.92 -45.49
C GLY A 92 61.26 9.42 -46.28
N ASN A 93 62.21 8.75 -45.60
CA ASN A 93 63.53 8.46 -46.17
C ASN A 93 63.60 7.13 -46.94
N LEU A 94 62.52 6.34 -46.93
CA LEU A 94 62.49 4.94 -47.35
C LEU A 94 61.35 4.61 -48.33
N GLU A 95 60.63 5.63 -48.84
CA GLU A 95 59.42 5.52 -49.66
C GLU A 95 59.59 4.66 -50.94
N GLY A 96 60.81 4.59 -51.49
CA GLY A 96 61.13 3.85 -52.72
C GLY A 96 61.55 2.38 -52.55
N VAL A 97 61.54 1.81 -51.34
CA VAL A 97 62.06 0.45 -51.09
C VAL A 97 60.92 -0.57 -51.04
N GLU A 98 60.72 -1.34 -52.12
CA GLU A 98 59.68 -2.40 -52.20
C GLU A 98 59.78 -3.46 -51.09
N ALA A 99 60.98 -3.72 -50.55
CA ALA A 99 61.20 -4.67 -49.45
C ALA A 99 60.59 -4.22 -48.11
N LEU A 100 60.30 -2.92 -47.96
CA LEU A 100 59.66 -2.36 -46.77
C LEU A 100 58.12 -2.32 -46.87
N ARG A 101 57.53 -2.73 -48.00
CA ARG A 101 56.08 -2.76 -48.17
C ARG A 101 55.40 -3.71 -47.18
N GLU A 102 55.97 -4.90 -46.97
CA GLU A 102 55.44 -5.88 -46.00
C GLU A 102 55.52 -5.35 -44.57
N VAL A 103 56.64 -4.70 -44.22
CA VAL A 103 56.85 -4.07 -42.90
C VAL A 103 55.90 -2.89 -42.71
N LYS A 104 55.67 -2.08 -43.75
CA LYS A 104 54.70 -0.98 -43.72
C LYS A 104 53.28 -1.50 -43.52
N THR A 105 52.89 -2.57 -44.24
CA THR A 105 51.60 -3.22 -44.01
C THR A 105 51.49 -3.84 -42.61
N GLU A 106 52.59 -4.35 -42.06
CA GLU A 106 52.63 -4.88 -40.69
C GLU A 106 52.53 -3.75 -39.63
N LEU A 107 53.21 -2.62 -39.84
CA LEU A 107 53.12 -1.44 -38.97
C LEU A 107 51.72 -0.79 -39.04
N GLU A 108 51.11 -0.74 -40.22
CA GLU A 108 49.71 -0.30 -40.40
C GLU A 108 48.72 -1.27 -39.74
N ALA A 109 48.95 -2.59 -39.83
CA ALA A 109 48.17 -3.59 -39.11
C ALA A 109 48.33 -3.44 -37.58
N LYS A 110 49.56 -3.16 -37.11
CA LYS A 110 49.84 -2.87 -35.69
C LYS A 110 49.21 -1.55 -35.24
N LYS A 111 49.14 -0.54 -36.11
CA LYS A 111 48.40 0.71 -35.88
C LYS A 111 46.92 0.44 -35.67
N GLN A 112 46.29 -0.34 -36.55
CA GLN A 112 44.88 -0.72 -36.40
C GLN A 112 44.67 -1.56 -35.12
N GLN A 113 45.56 -2.52 -34.83
CA GLN A 113 45.52 -3.31 -33.59
C GLN A 113 45.61 -2.43 -32.33
N LEU A 114 46.50 -1.43 -32.34
CA LEU A 114 46.65 -0.49 -31.23
C LEU A 114 45.42 0.42 -31.09
N GLN A 115 44.85 0.91 -32.19
CA GLN A 115 43.62 1.71 -32.19
C GLN A 115 42.45 0.93 -31.57
N SER A 116 42.26 -0.33 -31.96
CA SER A 116 41.23 -1.20 -31.36
C SER A 116 41.49 -1.44 -29.88
N LYS A 117 42.73 -1.74 -29.48
CA LYS A 117 43.09 -1.99 -28.07
C LYS A 117 42.91 -0.74 -27.19
N LEU A 118 43.26 0.45 -27.69
CA LEU A 118 43.05 1.70 -26.96
C LEU A 118 41.57 2.01 -26.77
N LEU A 119 40.75 1.72 -27.77
CA LEU A 119 39.30 1.88 -27.68
C LEU A 119 38.67 0.88 -26.69
N GLU A 120 39.12 -0.38 -26.71
CA GLU A 120 38.74 -1.41 -25.74
C GLU A 120 39.12 -1.00 -24.30
N GLU A 121 40.33 -0.50 -24.09
CA GLU A 121 40.77 -0.06 -22.76
C GLU A 121 40.09 1.23 -22.32
N LEU A 122 39.78 2.16 -23.24
CA LEU A 122 38.99 3.35 -22.94
C LEU A 122 37.58 2.97 -22.48
N THR A 123 36.90 2.10 -23.24
CA THR A 123 35.55 1.62 -22.89
C THR A 123 35.57 0.80 -21.59
N ARG A 124 36.58 -0.04 -21.38
CA ARG A 124 36.78 -0.78 -20.13
C ARG A 124 36.99 0.15 -18.94
N HIS A 125 37.79 1.19 -19.08
CA HIS A 125 38.02 2.16 -17.99
C HIS A 125 36.75 2.94 -17.67
N LEU A 126 36.04 3.43 -18.69
CA LEU A 126 34.79 4.17 -18.53
C LEU A 126 33.69 3.36 -17.82
N TYR A 127 33.55 2.07 -18.15
CA TYR A 127 32.39 1.27 -17.72
C TYR A 127 32.69 0.19 -16.66
N VAL A 128 33.91 -0.35 -16.62
CA VAL A 128 34.27 -1.52 -15.79
C VAL A 128 35.19 -1.14 -14.63
N GLU A 129 36.29 -0.43 -14.89
CA GLU A 129 37.24 -0.07 -13.83
C GLU A 129 36.66 1.00 -12.92
N THR A 130 36.01 2.02 -13.50
CA THR A 130 35.32 3.09 -12.76
C THR A 130 34.21 2.54 -11.83
N THR A 131 33.57 1.42 -12.19
CA THR A 131 32.50 0.80 -11.40
C THR A 131 32.97 -0.30 -10.44
N ARG A 132 34.26 -0.68 -10.51
CA ARG A 132 34.86 -1.77 -9.70
C ARG A 132 34.90 -1.44 -8.20
N GLU A 133 35.20 -0.19 -7.84
CA GLU A 133 35.26 0.21 -6.43
C GLU A 133 33.91 0.10 -5.71
N VAL A 134 32.80 0.37 -6.40
CA VAL A 134 31.44 0.31 -5.83
C VAL A 134 31.08 -1.13 -5.46
N LEU A 135 31.48 -2.09 -6.31
CA LEU A 135 31.29 -3.53 -6.07
C LEU A 135 32.18 -4.04 -4.93
N LEU A 136 33.40 -3.50 -4.77
CA LEU A 136 34.34 -3.89 -3.71
C LEU A 136 33.99 -3.29 -2.34
N LYS A 137 33.54 -2.02 -2.28
CA LYS A 137 33.19 -1.33 -1.03
C LYS A 137 32.01 -1.99 -0.29
N ARG A 138 31.08 -2.63 -1.01
CA ARG A 138 29.93 -3.34 -0.40
C ARG A 138 30.15 -4.83 -0.15
N GLN A 139 31.22 -5.44 -0.68
CA GLN A 139 31.57 -6.87 -0.46
C GLN A 139 32.28 -7.15 0.89
N GLY A 140 32.41 -6.17 1.79
CA GLY A 140 32.92 -6.41 3.15
C GLY A 140 34.44 -6.58 3.28
N SER A 141 35.22 -6.23 2.25
CA SER A 141 36.69 -6.25 2.32
C SER A 141 37.28 -4.85 2.54
N GLY A 142 36.74 -4.13 3.53
CA GLY A 142 37.21 -2.81 3.98
C GLY A 142 37.48 -2.79 5.48
N ARG A 143 38.02 -3.89 6.03
CA ARG A 143 38.62 -3.88 7.37
C ARG A 143 40.14 -3.87 7.23
N ASP A 144 40.74 -3.06 8.10
CA ASP A 144 42.18 -2.86 8.34
C ASP A 144 42.71 -1.60 7.64
N PHE A 145 43.21 -0.55 8.30
CA PHE A 145 43.97 -0.46 9.56
C PHE A 145 43.77 0.96 10.16
N GLN A 146 43.12 1.10 11.32
CA GLN A 146 43.28 2.30 12.14
C GLN A 146 43.35 1.87 13.61
N ARG A 147 44.59 1.81 14.11
CA ARG A 147 44.92 1.43 15.48
C ARG A 147 45.13 2.69 16.32
N SER A 148 44.58 2.64 17.54
CA SER A 148 44.78 3.54 18.69
C SER A 148 43.95 4.85 18.69
N SER A 149 43.27 5.29 19.76
CA SER A 149 43.25 4.91 21.19
C SER A 149 41.99 5.52 21.85
N GLU A 150 41.38 4.78 22.79
CA GLU A 150 40.55 5.17 23.97
C GLU A 150 39.45 6.27 23.81
N ALA A 151 38.20 6.08 24.27
CA ALA A 151 37.83 5.80 25.66
C ALA A 151 36.37 5.32 25.83
N ARG A 152 36.14 4.70 26.98
CA ARG A 152 34.92 4.11 27.54
C ARG A 152 33.72 5.08 27.64
N GLY A 153 32.50 4.57 27.41
CA GLY A 153 31.31 5.08 28.10
C GLY A 153 29.96 4.88 27.40
N SER A 154 29.10 4.07 28.02
CA SER A 154 27.63 4.06 27.94
C SER A 154 26.92 3.19 26.87
N ARG A 155 26.24 2.17 27.40
CA ARG A 155 25.19 1.37 26.77
C ARG A 155 23.91 2.21 26.66
N GLY A 156 23.31 2.28 25.47
CA GLY A 156 21.99 2.87 25.27
C GLY A 156 21.46 2.67 23.85
N ASN A 157 20.47 1.78 23.73
CA ASN A 157 19.62 1.46 22.56
C ASN A 157 19.62 2.47 21.39
N LYS A 158 20.12 2.05 20.22
CA LYS A 158 19.78 2.65 18.91
C LYS A 158 19.73 1.57 17.82
N VAL A 159 18.64 0.80 17.79
CA VAL A 159 18.20 0.05 16.60
C VAL A 159 16.85 0.64 16.21
N LYS A 160 16.87 1.74 15.43
CA LYS A 160 15.73 2.31 14.65
C LYS A 160 16.06 3.70 14.05
N ARG A 161 17.25 3.88 13.45
CA ARG A 161 17.57 5.16 12.79
C ARG A 161 18.45 5.07 11.54
N ALA A 162 18.59 3.89 10.95
CA ALA A 162 19.46 3.67 9.78
C ALA A 162 18.72 3.65 8.42
N LEU A 163 17.43 4.00 8.37
CA LEU A 163 16.62 3.93 7.14
C LEU A 163 16.42 5.27 6.41
N LEU A 164 16.70 6.42 7.02
CA LEU A 164 16.38 7.73 6.42
C LEU A 164 17.41 8.84 6.68
N ASP A 165 18.59 8.52 7.19
CA ASP A 165 19.64 9.52 7.40
C ASP A 165 20.92 9.10 6.70
N VAL A 166 20.89 9.14 5.36
CA VAL A 166 22.11 9.19 4.56
C VAL A 166 22.55 10.65 4.54
N SER A 167 23.09 11.11 5.67
CA SER A 167 23.94 12.29 5.67
C SER A 167 25.22 11.89 4.93
N TYR A 168 25.24 12.13 3.63
CA TYR A 168 26.44 12.00 2.82
C TYR A 168 27.52 12.88 3.43
N PRO A 169 28.74 12.39 3.67
CA PRO A 169 29.86 13.27 3.95
C PRO A 169 30.05 14.18 2.72
N SER A 170 29.59 15.42 2.84
CA SER A 170 29.74 16.50 1.87
C SER A 170 31.20 17.01 1.82
N SER A 171 32.16 16.08 1.75
CA SER A 171 33.60 16.37 1.78
C SER A 171 34.35 15.96 0.51
N GLN A 172 33.65 15.65 -0.58
CA GLN A 172 34.28 15.43 -1.90
C GLN A 172 33.82 16.43 -2.99
N LEU A 173 32.66 17.08 -2.85
CA LEU A 173 32.23 18.16 -3.76
C LEU A 173 33.03 19.45 -3.59
N ALA A 174 33.69 19.65 -2.44
CA ALA A 174 34.49 20.85 -2.17
C ALA A 174 35.97 20.75 -2.59
N ARG A 175 36.41 19.64 -3.20
CA ARG A 175 37.78 19.50 -3.70
C ARG A 175 37.92 19.73 -5.21
N GLY A 176 36.83 20.05 -5.90
CA GLY A 176 36.78 20.21 -7.37
C GLY A 176 36.85 21.64 -7.90
N LEU A 177 36.96 22.67 -7.05
CA LEU A 177 36.99 24.07 -7.49
C LEU A 177 38.35 24.76 -7.36
N ASN A 178 39.37 24.12 -6.77
CA ASN A 178 40.70 24.73 -6.59
C ASN A 178 41.88 23.73 -6.65
N ALA A 179 41.70 22.54 -7.21
CA ALA A 179 42.83 21.71 -7.62
C ALA A 179 43.22 22.13 -9.05
N GLN A 180 44.18 23.06 -9.14
CA GLN A 180 45.17 23.21 -10.22
C GLN A 180 44.69 22.64 -11.57
N GLN A 181 44.11 23.42 -12.47
CA GLN A 181 44.84 24.14 -13.53
C GLN A 181 46.37 23.87 -13.63
N GLU A 182 46.82 22.64 -13.44
CA GLU A 182 48.16 22.17 -13.77
C GLU A 182 48.07 21.22 -14.97
N ASP A 183 48.54 21.74 -16.10
CA ASP A 183 49.18 21.03 -17.21
C ASP A 183 48.50 19.78 -17.82
N LEU A 184 47.30 19.96 -18.38
CA LEU A 184 46.85 19.14 -19.55
C LEU A 184 47.76 19.35 -20.80
N THR A 185 48.67 20.31 -20.74
CA THR A 185 49.69 20.61 -21.76
C THR A 185 50.85 19.61 -21.77
N ASN A 186 51.17 18.99 -20.62
CA ASN A 186 52.30 18.06 -20.44
C ASN A 186 51.83 16.72 -19.89
N ILE A 187 51.10 15.95 -20.69
CA ILE A 187 50.79 14.55 -20.36
C ILE A 187 52.09 13.74 -20.48
N ILE A 188 52.62 13.33 -19.33
CA ILE A 188 53.81 12.47 -19.23
C ILE A 188 53.37 11.14 -18.61
N GLU A 189 53.74 10.03 -19.26
CA GLU A 189 53.64 8.70 -18.67
C GLU A 189 54.87 8.46 -17.79
N ASP A 190 54.67 8.17 -16.50
CA ASP A 190 55.76 7.84 -15.58
C ASP A 190 56.16 6.36 -15.75
N GLU A 191 57.38 6.13 -16.24
CA GLU A 191 57.97 4.81 -16.48
C GLU A 191 58.09 3.95 -15.20
N ASN A 192 57.98 4.56 -14.02
CA ASN A 192 58.14 3.91 -12.71
C ASN A 192 56.82 3.60 -11.98
N SER A 193 55.65 3.94 -12.52
CA SER A 193 54.38 3.66 -11.85
C SER A 193 54.08 2.15 -11.87
N LEU A 194 53.85 1.56 -10.68
CA LEU A 194 53.53 0.14 -10.52
C LEU A 194 52.11 -0.20 -11.01
N ASN A 195 51.20 0.80 -11.05
CA ASN A 195 49.85 0.70 -11.59
C ASN A 195 49.45 2.02 -12.29
N PRO A 196 49.58 2.13 -13.62
CA PRO A 196 49.19 3.34 -14.36
C PRO A 196 47.68 3.64 -14.32
N GLU A 197 46.86 2.75 -13.75
CA GLU A 197 45.41 2.83 -13.65
C GLU A 197 44.89 3.51 -12.36
N GLU A 198 45.77 3.85 -11.42
CA GLU A 198 45.39 4.38 -10.09
C GLU A 198 44.80 5.80 -10.16
N ASN A 199 45.25 6.62 -11.11
CA ASN A 199 44.67 7.92 -11.41
C ASN A 199 43.81 7.82 -12.68
N SER A 200 42.54 7.46 -12.55
CA SER A 200 41.62 7.27 -13.68
C SER A 200 41.50 8.52 -14.57
N GLU A 201 41.64 9.73 -14.02
CA GLU A 201 41.65 10.99 -14.79
C GLU A 201 42.84 11.09 -15.74
N HIS A 202 44.04 10.86 -15.21
CA HIS A 202 45.29 10.91 -15.96
C HIS A 202 45.35 9.81 -17.01
N PHE A 203 44.88 8.61 -16.66
CA PHE A 203 44.86 7.47 -17.57
C PHE A 203 43.87 7.64 -18.73
N ILE A 204 42.67 8.17 -18.49
CA ILE A 204 41.70 8.53 -19.55
C ILE A 204 42.29 9.62 -20.46
N ALA A 205 42.96 10.63 -19.89
CA ALA A 205 43.62 11.67 -20.66
C ALA A 205 44.75 11.11 -21.55
N ILE A 206 45.59 10.21 -21.02
CA ILE A 206 46.65 9.51 -21.76
C ILE A 206 46.06 8.73 -22.95
N ILE A 207 45.01 7.93 -22.74
CA ILE A 207 44.40 7.14 -23.83
C ILE A 207 43.83 8.06 -24.91
N ILE A 208 43.15 9.14 -24.52
CA ILE A 208 42.55 10.10 -25.46
C ILE A 208 43.64 10.83 -26.26
N GLU A 209 44.77 11.17 -25.63
CA GLU A 209 45.91 11.74 -26.36
C GLU A 209 46.58 10.72 -27.30
N CYS A 210 46.69 9.46 -26.90
CA CYS A 210 47.16 8.37 -27.77
C CYS A 210 46.26 8.22 -29.02
N LEU A 211 44.94 8.28 -28.84
CA LEU A 211 43.98 8.24 -29.96
C LEU A 211 44.09 9.47 -30.87
N ALA A 212 44.45 10.62 -30.30
CA ALA A 212 44.73 11.84 -31.06
C ALA A 212 45.96 11.71 -31.95
N LEU A 213 47.07 11.22 -31.39
CA LEU A 213 48.32 11.00 -32.12
C LEU A 213 48.16 10.00 -33.28
N LEU A 214 47.17 9.11 -33.18
CA LEU A 214 46.83 8.12 -34.21
C LEU A 214 45.78 8.61 -35.23
N ASN A 215 45.30 9.88 -35.13
CA ASN A 215 44.22 10.47 -35.93
C ASN A 215 42.90 9.67 -35.88
N ASN A 216 42.59 9.04 -34.74
CA ASN A 216 41.41 8.16 -34.60
C ASN A 216 40.31 8.72 -33.68
N ILE A 217 40.28 10.05 -33.53
CA ILE A 217 39.29 10.73 -32.66
C ILE A 217 37.84 10.56 -33.16
N PRO A 218 37.48 10.81 -34.43
CA PRO A 218 36.09 10.74 -34.86
C PRO A 218 35.51 9.33 -34.69
N ASP A 219 36.25 8.29 -35.10
CA ASP A 219 35.85 6.89 -34.97
C ASP A 219 35.71 6.47 -33.50
N ALA A 220 36.58 6.96 -32.61
CA ALA A 220 36.48 6.70 -31.17
C ALA A 220 35.25 7.36 -30.54
N VAL A 221 34.92 8.60 -30.93
CA VAL A 221 33.74 9.32 -30.45
C VAL A 221 32.45 8.62 -30.92
N GLU A 222 32.40 8.16 -32.17
CA GLU A 222 31.26 7.42 -32.71
C GLU A 222 31.10 6.03 -32.07
N ALA A 223 32.21 5.33 -31.84
CA ALA A 223 32.20 4.04 -31.14
C ALA A 223 31.71 4.16 -29.68
N ILE A 224 32.11 5.20 -28.95
CA ILE A 224 31.58 5.47 -27.60
C ILE A 224 30.08 5.77 -27.67
N LYS A 225 29.65 6.63 -28.60
CA LYS A 225 28.25 7.03 -28.74
C LYS A 225 27.32 5.85 -29.07
N SER A 226 27.75 4.97 -29.98
CA SER A 226 26.96 3.79 -30.40
C SER A 226 26.94 2.68 -29.34
N ASN A 227 28.03 2.48 -28.60
CA ASN A 227 28.12 1.40 -27.61
C ASN A 227 27.61 1.76 -26.20
N MET A 228 27.43 3.05 -25.89
CA MET A 228 27.04 3.53 -24.56
C MET A 228 25.81 2.80 -23.98
N GLN A 229 24.76 2.60 -24.78
CA GLN A 229 23.54 1.93 -24.32
C GLN A 229 23.78 0.45 -24.00
N ASN A 230 24.56 -0.25 -24.82
CA ASN A 230 24.87 -1.67 -24.63
C ASN A 230 25.76 -1.89 -23.40
N GLU A 231 26.72 -1.00 -23.16
CA GLU A 231 27.59 -1.10 -21.99
C GLU A 231 26.83 -0.81 -20.68
N LEU A 232 25.94 0.18 -20.66
CA LEU A 232 25.06 0.43 -19.52
C LEU A 232 24.18 -0.79 -19.21
N LEU A 233 23.65 -1.48 -20.23
CA LEU A 233 22.90 -2.73 -20.06
C LEU A 233 23.77 -3.89 -19.56
N ASN A 234 25.02 -3.99 -20.02
CA ASN A 234 25.96 -4.99 -19.53
C ASN A 234 26.28 -4.79 -18.04
N ILE A 235 26.36 -3.54 -17.57
CA ILE A 235 26.59 -3.22 -16.15
C ILE A 235 25.43 -3.70 -15.31
N ILE A 236 24.19 -3.39 -15.71
CA ILE A 236 22.98 -3.91 -15.04
C ILE A 236 23.03 -5.44 -14.97
N ALA A 237 23.33 -6.11 -16.09
CA ALA A 237 23.37 -7.56 -16.13
C ALA A 237 24.42 -8.15 -15.17
N ARG A 238 25.63 -7.56 -15.11
CA ARG A 238 26.71 -7.98 -14.19
C ARG A 238 26.33 -7.72 -12.73
N THR A 239 25.74 -6.57 -12.41
CA THR A 239 25.33 -6.22 -11.05
C THR A 239 24.19 -7.12 -10.57
N SER A 240 23.20 -7.41 -11.43
CA SER A 240 22.13 -8.37 -11.14
C SER A 240 22.67 -9.77 -10.83
N ASP A 241 23.62 -10.28 -11.65
CA ASP A 241 24.23 -11.59 -11.42
C ASP A 241 25.04 -11.63 -10.11
N SER A 242 25.75 -10.55 -9.78
CA SER A 242 26.53 -10.42 -8.53
C SER A 242 25.63 -10.42 -7.30
N ILE A 243 24.51 -9.70 -7.33
CA ILE A 243 23.57 -9.63 -6.21
C ILE A 243 22.84 -10.95 -6.03
N LYS A 244 22.43 -11.59 -7.13
CA LYS A 244 21.84 -12.93 -7.10
C LYS A 244 22.80 -13.96 -6.49
N ALA A 245 24.08 -13.93 -6.88
CA ALA A 245 25.10 -14.80 -6.30
C ALA A 245 25.38 -14.52 -4.81
N ASN A 246 25.20 -13.27 -4.35
CA ASN A 246 25.33 -12.91 -2.94
C ASN A 246 24.09 -13.31 -2.12
N ALA A 247 22.89 -13.14 -2.66
CA ALA A 247 21.63 -13.60 -2.06
C ALA A 247 21.65 -15.13 -1.87
N ASP A 248 22.14 -15.88 -2.88
CA ASP A 248 22.28 -17.33 -2.82
C ASP A 248 23.33 -17.78 -1.76
N LYS A 249 24.36 -16.98 -1.50
CA LYS A 249 25.39 -17.27 -0.47
C LYS A 249 24.92 -17.03 0.96
N MET A 250 23.92 -16.18 1.18
CA MET A 250 23.31 -15.94 2.50
C MET A 250 22.33 -17.05 2.93
N MET A 251 22.10 -18.07 2.10
CA MET A 251 21.47 -19.32 2.53
C MET A 251 22.51 -20.31 3.11
N PRO A 252 22.63 -20.47 4.44
CA PRO A 252 23.18 -21.71 4.96
C PRO A 252 22.12 -22.81 4.78
N LYS A 253 22.40 -23.79 3.91
CA LYS A 253 21.80 -25.12 4.05
C LYS A 253 22.36 -25.75 5.32
N SER A 254 21.77 -25.46 6.47
CA SER A 254 22.00 -26.22 7.69
C SER A 254 20.68 -26.81 8.16
N ASP A 255 20.47 -28.07 7.82
CA ASP A 255 19.70 -28.98 8.66
C ASP A 255 20.25 -28.87 10.09
N VAL A 256 19.41 -28.46 11.04
CA VAL A 256 19.27 -29.01 12.40
C VAL A 256 18.23 -28.16 13.16
N SER A 257 17.26 -28.89 13.70
CA SER A 257 16.16 -28.51 14.58
C SER A 257 16.46 -27.48 15.68
N GLY A 258 15.58 -26.49 15.84
CA GLY A 258 15.50 -25.68 17.07
C GLY A 258 14.63 -24.41 16.96
N VAL A 259 13.35 -24.54 17.32
CA VAL A 259 12.39 -23.49 17.75
C VAL A 259 12.32 -22.20 16.91
N ARG A 260 11.38 -22.18 15.97
CA ARG A 260 10.88 -20.95 15.33
C ARG A 260 9.86 -20.29 16.27
N ILE A 261 10.18 -19.07 16.74
CA ILE A 261 9.16 -18.16 17.26
C ILE A 261 8.37 -17.65 16.05
N ILE A 262 7.07 -17.88 16.10
CA ILE A 262 6.10 -17.58 15.05
C ILE A 262 5.93 -16.07 14.97
N ASN A 263 6.44 -15.46 13.90
CA ASN A 263 5.89 -14.26 13.30
C ASN A 263 5.39 -14.66 11.90
N HIS A 264 4.14 -14.29 11.61
CA HIS A 264 3.38 -14.70 10.44
C HIS A 264 4.04 -14.31 9.10
N ALA A 265 3.94 -15.23 8.14
CA ALA A 265 3.75 -15.13 6.69
C ALA A 265 4.50 -14.13 5.75
N ASP A 266 5.30 -13.16 6.21
CA ASP A 266 5.88 -12.13 5.30
C ASP A 266 7.39 -12.28 4.98
N GLY A 267 7.96 -13.46 5.24
CA GLY A 267 9.43 -13.66 5.19
C GLY A 267 10.01 -13.88 3.79
N GLU A 268 9.24 -14.45 2.86
CA GLU A 268 9.75 -14.79 1.51
C GLU A 268 9.63 -13.63 0.52
N GLU A 269 8.55 -12.83 0.57
CA GLU A 269 8.33 -11.67 -0.31
C GLU A 269 9.30 -10.51 -0.02
N ASN A 270 9.58 -10.22 1.26
CA ASN A 270 10.45 -9.12 1.67
C ASN A 270 11.92 -9.29 1.25
N ASN A 271 12.41 -10.54 1.13
CA ASN A 271 13.80 -10.80 0.77
C ASN A 271 14.08 -10.47 -0.71
N GLY A 272 13.16 -10.80 -1.61
CA GLY A 272 13.29 -10.44 -3.04
C GLY A 272 13.21 -8.92 -3.27
N GLN A 273 12.32 -8.25 -2.54
CA GLN A 273 12.11 -6.80 -2.63
C GLN A 273 13.30 -6.01 -2.05
N SER A 274 13.94 -6.50 -0.98
CA SER A 274 15.19 -5.91 -0.46
C SER A 274 16.35 -6.04 -1.44
N ALA A 275 16.43 -7.16 -2.17
CA ALA A 275 17.47 -7.38 -3.17
C ALA A 275 17.29 -6.47 -4.40
N LEU A 276 16.04 -6.16 -4.79
CA LEU A 276 15.74 -5.15 -5.82
C LEU A 276 16.18 -3.75 -5.39
N LEU A 277 15.92 -3.37 -4.13
CA LEU A 277 16.37 -2.09 -3.58
C LEU A 277 17.90 -1.98 -3.57
N GLU A 278 18.58 -3.06 -3.18
CA GLU A 278 20.05 -3.13 -3.21
C GLU A 278 20.61 -3.02 -4.63
N LEU A 279 19.98 -3.71 -5.59
CA LEU A 279 20.32 -3.62 -7.01
C LEU A 279 20.21 -2.20 -7.51
N LEU A 280 19.08 -1.54 -7.24
CA LEU A 280 18.81 -0.20 -7.73
C LEU A 280 19.80 0.82 -7.15
N GLN A 281 20.07 0.77 -5.83
CA GLN A 281 21.06 1.65 -5.21
C GLN A 281 22.46 1.44 -5.78
N THR A 282 22.85 0.19 -6.00
CA THR A 282 24.17 -0.13 -6.57
C THR A 282 24.30 0.37 -8.01
N ILE A 283 23.23 0.23 -8.81
CA ILE A 283 23.17 0.76 -10.18
C ILE A 283 23.26 2.30 -10.17
N PHE A 284 22.58 2.99 -9.26
CA PHE A 284 22.67 4.46 -9.15
C PHE A 284 24.09 4.92 -8.84
N ASP A 285 24.74 4.29 -7.87
CA ASP A 285 26.14 4.60 -7.52
C ASP A 285 27.08 4.36 -8.71
N GLN A 286 26.90 3.26 -9.46
CA GLN A 286 27.66 2.97 -10.67
C GLN A 286 27.40 4.02 -11.77
N PHE A 287 26.15 4.41 -12.00
CA PHE A 287 25.79 5.41 -13.03
C PHE A 287 26.31 6.80 -12.70
N ARG A 288 26.33 7.22 -11.43
CA ARG A 288 26.99 8.46 -10.99
C ARG A 288 28.46 8.48 -11.35
N MET A 289 29.16 7.36 -11.16
CA MET A 289 30.58 7.25 -11.48
C MET A 289 30.86 7.24 -12.98
N ILE A 290 30.03 6.57 -13.76
CA ILE A 290 30.12 6.58 -15.23
C ILE A 290 29.87 7.98 -15.79
N ALA A 291 28.86 8.71 -15.27
CA ALA A 291 28.59 10.09 -15.67
C ALA A 291 29.80 11.00 -15.39
N ASN A 292 30.44 10.84 -14.23
CA ASN A 292 31.68 11.57 -13.91
C ASN A 292 32.82 11.21 -14.88
N ALA A 293 33.04 9.92 -15.15
CA ALA A 293 34.08 9.47 -16.08
C ALA A 293 33.87 9.99 -17.51
N HIS A 294 32.63 10.01 -18.01
CA HIS A 294 32.29 10.66 -19.28
C HIS A 294 32.56 12.17 -19.26
N SER A 295 32.41 12.84 -18.12
CA SER A 295 32.69 14.28 -18.01
C SER A 295 34.19 14.58 -18.13
N MET A 296 35.01 13.71 -17.56
CA MET A 296 36.46 13.77 -17.64
C MET A 296 36.93 13.43 -19.07
N ALA A 297 36.33 12.42 -19.70
CA ALA A 297 36.60 12.08 -21.08
C ALA A 297 36.21 13.22 -22.04
N LEU A 298 35.03 13.84 -21.87
CA LEU A 298 34.61 14.98 -22.70
C LEU A 298 35.51 16.20 -22.55
N ARG A 299 36.00 16.50 -21.33
CA ARG A 299 37.00 17.55 -21.11
C ARG A 299 38.29 17.25 -21.88
N SER A 300 38.75 16.00 -21.84
CA SER A 300 39.96 15.54 -22.53
C SER A 300 39.78 15.57 -24.06
N PHE A 301 38.65 15.09 -24.58
CA PHE A 301 38.31 15.19 -26.01
C PHE A 301 38.22 16.64 -26.49
N SER A 302 37.59 17.54 -25.71
CA SER A 302 37.53 18.97 -26.04
C SER A 302 38.92 19.61 -26.08
N HIS A 303 39.79 19.27 -25.14
CA HIS A 303 41.18 19.74 -25.13
C HIS A 303 41.96 19.27 -26.35
N VAL A 304 41.86 17.98 -26.68
CA VAL A 304 42.56 17.37 -27.80
C VAL A 304 42.04 17.88 -29.15
N SER A 305 40.72 18.04 -29.33
CA SER A 305 40.14 18.61 -30.54
C SER A 305 40.65 20.04 -30.80
N LYS A 306 40.84 20.84 -29.74
CA LYS A 306 41.45 22.18 -29.85
C LYS A 306 42.94 22.13 -30.15
N LYS A 307 43.69 21.19 -29.54
CA LYS A 307 45.14 21.03 -29.71
C LYS A 307 45.53 20.58 -31.13
N TYR A 308 44.77 19.65 -31.71
CA TYR A 308 45.06 19.08 -33.04
C TYR A 308 44.17 19.63 -34.16
N ASN A 309 43.32 20.61 -33.87
CA ASN A 309 42.41 21.29 -34.81
C ASN A 309 41.53 20.31 -35.62
N VAL A 310 40.97 19.30 -34.96
CA VAL A 310 40.10 18.29 -35.59
C VAL A 310 38.63 18.70 -35.40
N ASP A 311 37.93 18.93 -36.51
CA ASP A 311 36.50 19.26 -36.50
C ASP A 311 35.66 17.99 -36.29
N VAL A 312 35.33 17.69 -35.03
CA VAL A 312 34.49 16.55 -34.65
C VAL A 312 33.35 17.04 -33.76
N ARG A 313 32.13 16.63 -34.08
CA ARG A 313 30.97 16.84 -33.21
C ARG A 313 31.03 15.87 -32.03
N LEU A 314 31.47 16.36 -30.89
CA LEU A 314 31.48 15.61 -29.64
C LEU A 314 30.05 15.30 -29.16
N TYR A 315 29.89 14.22 -28.40
CA TYR A 315 28.66 13.96 -27.64
C TYR A 315 28.58 14.88 -26.42
N GLU A 316 27.39 15.09 -25.88
CA GLU A 316 27.19 15.98 -24.74
C GLU A 316 26.75 15.21 -23.48
N MET A 317 26.82 15.85 -22.31
CA MET A 317 26.32 15.27 -21.06
C MET A 317 24.83 14.89 -21.11
N PRO A 318 23.93 15.67 -21.76
CA PRO A 318 22.54 15.27 -21.94
C PRO A 318 22.37 13.96 -22.71
N ASP A 319 23.26 13.64 -23.67
CA ASP A 319 23.22 12.37 -24.39
C ASP A 319 23.48 11.19 -23.43
N VAL A 320 24.44 11.35 -22.51
CA VAL A 320 24.77 10.33 -21.50
C VAL A 320 23.60 10.10 -20.55
N TRP A 321 23.02 11.17 -20.01
CA TRP A 321 21.86 11.08 -19.12
C TRP A 321 20.61 10.55 -19.83
N SER A 322 20.42 10.85 -21.12
CA SER A 322 19.34 10.28 -21.94
C SER A 322 19.49 8.76 -22.09
N LYS A 323 20.72 8.26 -22.33
CA LYS A 323 20.99 6.82 -22.38
C LYS A 323 20.82 6.13 -21.03
N ILE A 324 21.22 6.77 -19.93
CA ILE A 324 20.96 6.27 -18.57
C ILE A 324 19.44 6.15 -18.31
N GLN A 325 18.66 7.18 -18.65
CA GLN A 325 17.20 7.16 -18.51
C GLN A 325 16.56 6.03 -19.33
N ALA A 326 16.96 5.85 -20.60
CA ALA A 326 16.43 4.80 -21.46
C ALA A 326 16.71 3.39 -20.91
N VAL A 327 17.90 3.16 -20.37
CA VAL A 327 18.29 1.87 -19.78
C VAL A 327 17.54 1.60 -18.47
N LEU A 328 17.29 2.62 -17.65
CA LEU A 328 16.44 2.50 -16.46
C LEU A 328 14.97 2.23 -16.81
N GLN A 329 14.42 2.86 -17.88
CA GLN A 329 13.07 2.57 -18.35
C GLN A 329 12.91 1.11 -18.80
N LEU A 330 13.91 0.56 -19.50
CA LEU A 330 13.92 -0.86 -19.88
C LEU A 330 13.94 -1.77 -18.65
N LEU A 331 14.77 -1.45 -17.65
CA LEU A 331 14.83 -2.19 -16.39
C LEU A 331 13.47 -2.20 -15.69
N LEU A 332 12.84 -1.03 -15.55
CA LEU A 332 11.53 -0.88 -14.89
C LEU A 332 10.43 -1.63 -15.64
N THR A 333 10.46 -1.62 -16.97
CA THR A 333 9.46 -2.33 -17.80
C THR A 333 9.40 -3.82 -17.46
N GLU A 334 10.55 -4.44 -17.15
CA GLU A 334 10.61 -5.85 -16.79
C GLU A 334 10.25 -6.12 -15.32
N TYR A 335 10.69 -5.28 -14.38
CA TYR A 335 10.41 -5.48 -12.94
C TYR A 335 8.99 -5.09 -12.52
N LEU A 336 8.35 -4.17 -13.25
CA LEU A 336 6.97 -3.73 -13.03
C LEU A 336 5.93 -4.54 -13.84
N ASP A 337 6.42 -5.56 -14.56
CA ASP A 337 5.64 -6.48 -15.39
C ASP A 337 4.76 -5.82 -16.46
N ILE A 338 5.20 -4.70 -17.05
CA ILE A 338 4.40 -3.83 -17.95
C ILE A 338 3.91 -4.56 -19.22
N GLN A 339 4.53 -5.67 -19.59
CA GLN A 339 4.17 -6.42 -20.81
C GLN A 339 3.09 -7.49 -20.60
N ASN A 340 2.97 -8.10 -19.41
CA ASN A 340 1.93 -9.12 -19.14
C ASN A 340 0.56 -8.51 -18.73
N VAL A 341 0.53 -7.19 -18.63
CA VAL A 341 -0.58 -6.28 -18.32
C VAL A 341 -1.75 -6.40 -19.26
N VAL A 342 -1.46 -6.51 -20.56
CA VAL A 342 -2.46 -6.38 -21.62
C VAL A 342 -3.23 -7.69 -21.81
N ASP A 343 -2.67 -8.83 -21.34
CA ASP A 343 -3.14 -10.17 -21.70
C ASP A 343 -3.75 -11.00 -20.55
N ARG A 344 -3.83 -10.49 -19.31
CA ARG A 344 -4.52 -11.21 -18.21
C ARG A 344 -5.81 -10.52 -17.77
N PRO A 345 -6.99 -10.99 -18.22
CA PRO A 345 -8.20 -10.77 -17.44
C PRO A 345 -8.04 -11.50 -16.09
N PHE A 346 -8.26 -10.74 -15.02
CA PHE A 346 -8.25 -11.12 -13.60
C PHE A 346 -8.46 -12.63 -13.33
N GLN A 347 -7.41 -13.31 -12.85
CA GLN A 347 -7.60 -14.48 -11.99
C GLN A 347 -7.40 -14.01 -10.54
N PRO A 348 -8.44 -14.04 -9.69
CA PRO A 348 -8.24 -13.80 -8.27
C PRO A 348 -7.27 -14.84 -7.74
N THR A 349 -6.34 -14.41 -6.90
CA THR A 349 -5.53 -15.30 -6.07
C THR A 349 -6.50 -16.15 -5.24
N ASN A 350 -6.66 -17.41 -5.62
CA ASN A 350 -7.49 -18.38 -4.91
C ASN A 350 -6.98 -18.54 -3.48
N PHE A 351 -7.60 -17.84 -2.54
CA PHE A 351 -7.80 -18.41 -1.21
C PHE A 351 -8.74 -19.60 -1.39
N SER A 352 -8.28 -20.78 -1.00
CA SER A 352 -9.06 -22.00 -1.02
C SER A 352 -10.14 -21.97 0.07
N GLU A 353 -11.24 -21.27 -0.19
CA GLU A 353 -12.50 -21.56 0.50
C GLU A 353 -13.22 -22.67 -0.28
N SER A 354 -13.18 -23.87 0.28
CA SER A 354 -13.97 -24.99 -0.19
C SER A 354 -15.46 -24.72 0.06
N SER A 355 -16.14 -24.12 -0.91
CA SER A 355 -17.60 -24.10 -0.94
C SER A 355 -18.09 -25.51 -1.29
N VAL A 356 -18.32 -26.31 -0.25
CA VAL A 356 -19.01 -27.60 -0.39
C VAL A 356 -20.47 -27.30 -0.74
N ASP A 357 -20.81 -27.44 -2.01
CA ASP A 357 -22.18 -27.27 -2.52
C ASP A 357 -23.08 -28.36 -1.92
N ILE A 358 -23.89 -27.97 -0.91
CA ILE A 358 -24.84 -28.82 -0.19
C ILE A 358 -25.88 -29.45 -1.13
N ASN A 359 -26.09 -28.88 -2.32
CA ASN A 359 -27.00 -29.44 -3.32
C ASN A 359 -26.50 -30.75 -3.94
N ALA A 360 -25.21 -31.08 -3.81
CA ALA A 360 -24.67 -32.36 -4.25
C ALA A 360 -25.08 -33.55 -3.36
N TYR A 361 -25.54 -33.29 -2.12
CA TYR A 361 -25.94 -34.34 -1.17
C TYR A 361 -27.35 -34.91 -1.42
N PHE A 362 -28.22 -34.17 -2.13
CA PHE A 362 -29.62 -34.59 -2.38
C PHE A 362 -29.86 -35.20 -3.77
N ALA A 363 -28.85 -35.23 -4.64
CA ALA A 363 -28.96 -35.85 -5.96
C ALA A 363 -28.89 -37.39 -5.85
N LYS A 364 -30.02 -38.08 -6.03
CA LYS A 364 -30.13 -39.57 -6.10
C LYS A 364 -29.52 -40.19 -7.37
N ARG A 365 -28.37 -39.70 -7.83
CA ARG A 365 -27.57 -40.34 -8.89
C ARG A 365 -26.10 -40.32 -8.50
N LYS A 366 -25.49 -41.51 -8.39
CA LYS A 366 -24.05 -41.67 -8.10
C LYS A 366 -23.21 -40.81 -9.06
N PRO A 367 -22.42 -39.83 -8.59
CA PRO A 367 -21.47 -39.16 -9.45
C PRO A 367 -20.21 -40.03 -9.61
N GLN A 368 -19.73 -40.06 -10.84
CA GLN A 368 -18.52 -40.73 -11.29
C GLN A 368 -17.29 -40.05 -10.68
N ARG A 369 -16.40 -40.82 -10.04
CA ARG A 369 -15.10 -40.35 -9.54
C ARG A 369 -14.37 -39.57 -10.66
N GLN A 370 -14.20 -38.25 -10.50
CA GLN A 370 -13.22 -37.50 -11.28
C GLN A 370 -11.82 -37.95 -10.83
N LYS A 371 -11.08 -38.55 -11.76
CA LYS A 371 -9.67 -38.91 -11.58
C LYS A 371 -8.83 -37.63 -11.66
N ASN A 372 -8.52 -37.05 -10.51
CA ASN A 372 -7.33 -36.20 -10.37
C ASN A 372 -6.16 -37.12 -10.00
N GLY A 373 -5.21 -37.26 -10.93
CA GLY A 373 -3.99 -38.02 -10.69
C GLY A 373 -3.28 -38.32 -12.01
N SER A 374 -2.33 -37.46 -12.38
CA SER A 374 -1.26 -37.84 -13.30
C SER A 374 -0.59 -39.11 -12.74
N LEU A 375 -0.68 -40.21 -13.49
CA LEU A 375 -0.30 -41.55 -13.04
C LEU A 375 1.21 -41.84 -13.11
N PHE A 376 2.04 -40.82 -13.37
CA PHE A 376 3.50 -40.95 -13.38
C PHE A 376 4.13 -39.75 -12.67
N LYS A 377 4.84 -40.03 -11.58
CA LYS A 377 5.90 -39.17 -11.05
C LYS A 377 7.23 -39.71 -11.58
N PHE A 378 7.96 -38.88 -12.33
CA PHE A 378 9.35 -39.14 -12.69
C PHE A 378 10.25 -38.31 -11.75
N ASP A 379 10.46 -38.82 -10.53
CA ASP A 379 11.28 -38.15 -9.52
C ASP A 379 12.81 -38.28 -9.78
N PHE A 380 13.22 -38.83 -10.93
CA PHE A 380 14.63 -38.98 -11.32
C PHE A 380 14.90 -38.76 -12.83
N SER A 381 14.23 -37.79 -13.46
CA SER A 381 14.58 -37.34 -14.82
C SER A 381 15.36 -36.02 -14.78
N LEU A 382 16.57 -36.01 -15.34
CA LEU A 382 17.42 -34.82 -15.45
C LEU A 382 16.93 -33.77 -16.46
N HIS A 383 15.79 -33.94 -17.14
CA HIS A 383 15.20 -32.92 -18.01
C HIS A 383 13.67 -33.05 -18.11
N PRO A 384 12.92 -32.01 -17.73
CA PRO A 384 11.59 -31.80 -18.30
C PRO A 384 11.39 -30.34 -18.73
N LYS A 385 11.55 -30.05 -20.02
CA LYS A 385 10.84 -28.93 -20.64
C LYS A 385 9.37 -29.34 -20.75
N THR A 386 8.50 -28.72 -19.96
CA THR A 386 7.06 -28.99 -20.01
C THR A 386 6.44 -28.38 -21.27
N LEU A 387 5.33 -28.96 -21.76
CA LEU A 387 4.58 -28.49 -22.94
C LEU A 387 4.24 -26.99 -22.85
N ASN A 388 4.03 -26.47 -21.64
CA ASN A 388 3.81 -25.05 -21.38
C ASN A 388 5.05 -24.18 -21.67
N THR A 389 6.27 -24.67 -21.45
CA THR A 389 7.51 -23.99 -21.85
C THR A 389 7.62 -23.93 -23.38
N TYR A 390 7.24 -25.00 -24.07
CA TYR A 390 7.29 -25.07 -25.54
C TYR A 390 6.26 -24.14 -26.21
N LEU A 391 5.07 -23.99 -25.61
CA LEU A 391 4.04 -23.07 -26.10
C LEU A 391 4.37 -21.60 -25.79
N LYS A 392 5.06 -21.33 -24.68
CA LYS A 392 5.60 -19.99 -24.37
C LYS A 392 6.71 -19.64 -25.37
N ASP A 393 7.64 -20.56 -25.62
CA ASP A 393 8.73 -20.39 -26.61
C ASP A 393 8.21 -20.19 -28.05
N GLN A 394 7.11 -20.86 -28.45
CA GLN A 394 6.50 -20.65 -29.78
C GLN A 394 5.77 -19.31 -29.92
N LYS A 395 5.13 -18.79 -28.86
CA LYS A 395 4.54 -17.43 -28.91
C LYS A 395 5.62 -16.35 -29.00
N LEU A 396 6.80 -16.57 -28.43
CA LEU A 396 7.95 -15.67 -28.56
C LEU A 396 8.59 -15.68 -29.97
N SER A 397 8.46 -16.76 -30.75
CA SER A 397 9.03 -16.80 -32.11
C SER A 397 8.30 -15.93 -33.15
N ASN A 398 7.06 -15.51 -32.88
CA ASN A 398 6.30 -14.65 -33.80
C ASN A 398 6.49 -13.14 -33.57
N ALA A 399 7.28 -12.73 -32.58
CA ALA A 399 7.61 -11.33 -32.29
C ALA A 399 9.05 -10.98 -32.73
N SER A 400 9.41 -11.33 -33.98
CA SER A 400 10.77 -11.22 -34.52
C SER A 400 11.26 -9.79 -34.82
N PHE A 401 10.79 -8.78 -34.08
CA PHE A 401 11.22 -7.38 -34.23
C PHE A 401 11.51 -6.68 -32.90
N ILE A 402 11.48 -7.37 -31.76
CA ILE A 402 11.85 -6.77 -30.46
C ILE A 402 13.29 -7.17 -30.09
N ASP A 403 14.11 -6.15 -29.83
CA ASP A 403 15.55 -6.20 -29.59
C ASP A 403 16.04 -7.34 -28.68
N ASN A 404 17.13 -7.99 -29.11
CA ASN A 404 17.90 -9.01 -28.36
C ASN A 404 18.35 -8.57 -26.94
N ALA A 405 18.26 -7.28 -26.62
CA ALA A 405 18.59 -6.72 -25.31
C ALA A 405 17.56 -7.07 -24.22
N SER A 406 16.26 -6.99 -24.51
CA SER A 406 15.16 -7.29 -23.57
C SER A 406 15.13 -8.78 -23.15
N LEU A 407 15.47 -9.69 -24.07
CA LEU A 407 15.53 -11.12 -23.78
C LEU A 407 16.70 -11.53 -22.86
N LYS A 408 17.72 -10.68 -22.70
CA LYS A 408 18.87 -10.96 -21.83
C LYS A 408 18.63 -10.54 -20.38
N ILE A 409 17.85 -9.48 -20.16
CA ILE A 409 17.57 -8.94 -18.82
C ILE A 409 16.46 -9.77 -18.14
N SER A 410 15.43 -10.17 -18.89
CA SER A 410 14.31 -11.00 -18.41
C SER A 410 14.71 -12.37 -17.82
N LYS A 411 15.89 -12.90 -18.18
CA LYS A 411 16.43 -14.16 -17.62
C LYS A 411 17.27 -13.97 -16.34
N ARG A 412 17.56 -12.72 -15.96
CA ARG A 412 18.50 -12.35 -14.87
C ARG A 412 17.83 -11.55 -13.74
N LEU A 413 16.51 -11.56 -13.67
CA LEU A 413 15.77 -10.85 -12.64
C LEU A 413 16.13 -11.36 -11.23
N VAL A 414 16.25 -10.41 -10.30
CA VAL A 414 16.58 -10.64 -8.88
C VAL A 414 15.32 -10.93 -8.05
N CYS A 415 14.17 -10.39 -8.45
CA CYS A 415 12.85 -10.67 -7.87
C CYS A 415 11.84 -10.97 -8.98
N GLU A 416 10.68 -11.52 -8.61
CA GLU A 416 9.60 -11.73 -9.57
C GLU A 416 9.01 -10.38 -10.05
N PRO A 417 8.66 -10.27 -11.35
CA PRO A 417 7.90 -9.13 -11.85
C PRO A 417 6.56 -8.98 -11.12
N ASP A 418 6.35 -7.85 -10.45
CA ASP A 418 5.09 -7.52 -9.77
C ASP A 418 4.90 -5.98 -9.82
N PRO A 419 3.71 -5.49 -10.22
CA PRO A 419 3.34 -4.09 -10.10
C PRO A 419 3.59 -3.49 -8.71
N LYS A 420 3.45 -4.26 -7.62
CA LYS A 420 3.71 -3.81 -6.24
C LYS A 420 5.16 -3.41 -5.99
N ASN A 421 6.11 -3.86 -6.82
CA ASN A 421 7.52 -3.47 -6.73
C ASN A 421 7.71 -1.94 -6.81
N ILE A 422 6.78 -1.21 -7.45
CA ILE A 422 6.81 0.25 -7.52
C ILE A 422 6.84 0.89 -6.12
N THR A 423 6.15 0.30 -5.14
CA THR A 423 6.01 0.85 -3.78
C THR A 423 7.35 0.92 -3.03
N PHE A 424 8.31 0.04 -3.37
CA PHE A 424 9.63 -0.01 -2.77
C PHE A 424 10.66 0.85 -3.51
N ILE A 425 10.59 0.86 -4.85
CA ILE A 425 11.58 1.55 -5.68
C ILE A 425 11.28 3.03 -5.87
N PHE A 426 10.03 3.47 -5.66
CA PHE A 426 9.60 4.84 -5.97
C PHE A 426 10.44 5.92 -5.28
N ARG A 427 10.65 5.83 -3.96
CA ARG A 427 11.43 6.83 -3.21
C ARG A 427 12.89 6.93 -3.70
N PRO A 428 13.66 5.83 -3.79
CA PRO A 428 15.00 5.86 -4.41
C PRO A 428 15.02 6.39 -5.84
N MET A 429 14.05 5.99 -6.68
CA MET A 429 13.95 6.45 -8.06
C MET A 429 13.75 7.96 -8.16
N MET A 430 12.85 8.51 -7.34
CA MET A 430 12.60 9.96 -7.34
C MET A 430 13.82 10.76 -6.89
N GLN A 431 14.57 10.28 -5.89
CA GLN A 431 15.84 10.91 -5.48
C GLN A 431 16.87 10.95 -6.62
N PHE A 432 16.99 9.86 -7.38
CA PHE A 432 17.90 9.80 -8.52
C PHE A 432 17.41 10.66 -9.70
N ILE A 433 16.11 10.73 -9.92
CA ILE A 433 15.48 11.62 -10.92
C ILE A 433 15.77 13.09 -10.63
N GLU A 434 15.66 13.53 -9.37
CA GLU A 434 15.99 14.91 -8.97
C GLU A 434 17.46 15.25 -9.27
N GLU A 435 18.38 14.28 -9.14
CA GLU A 435 19.79 14.46 -9.51
C GLU A 435 19.97 14.60 -11.02
N ILE A 436 19.27 13.78 -11.82
CA ILE A 436 19.28 13.87 -13.28
C ILE A 436 18.73 15.21 -13.74
N GLU A 437 17.60 15.65 -13.20
CA GLU A 437 16.95 16.92 -13.56
C GLU A 437 17.83 18.11 -13.21
N ARG A 438 18.55 18.06 -12.07
CA ARG A 438 19.56 19.05 -11.69
C ARG A 438 20.75 19.06 -12.65
N ALA A 439 21.22 17.89 -13.11
CA ALA A 439 22.33 17.78 -14.05
C ALA A 439 21.98 18.20 -15.47
N LEU A 440 20.71 18.13 -15.86
CA LEU A 440 20.17 18.54 -17.16
C LEU A 440 19.67 20.00 -17.19
N GLU A 441 19.77 20.73 -16.07
CA GLU A 441 19.29 22.12 -15.93
C GLU A 441 17.81 22.29 -16.33
N ILE A 442 16.98 21.28 -16.06
CA ILE A 442 15.56 21.31 -16.39
C ILE A 442 14.85 22.32 -15.48
N GLN A 443 14.05 23.21 -16.07
CA GLN A 443 13.31 24.23 -15.34
C GLN A 443 12.26 23.59 -14.42
N PRO A 444 12.02 24.15 -13.21
CA PRO A 444 11.02 23.62 -12.28
C PRO A 444 9.63 23.63 -12.91
N GLY A 445 9.10 22.44 -13.19
CA GLY A 445 7.81 22.22 -13.87
C GLY A 445 7.88 21.30 -15.10
N ASN A 446 9.06 21.16 -15.72
CA ASN A 446 9.30 20.15 -16.73
C ASN A 446 9.95 18.92 -16.08
N SER A 447 9.48 17.73 -16.44
CA SER A 447 9.99 16.46 -15.93
C SER A 447 10.91 15.79 -16.95
N CYS A 448 11.92 15.06 -16.49
CA CYS A 448 12.70 14.21 -17.38
C CYS A 448 11.88 13.03 -17.93
N THR A 449 12.34 12.39 -19.01
CA THR A 449 11.59 11.30 -19.67
C THR A 449 11.33 10.12 -18.73
N LEU A 450 12.25 9.84 -17.81
CA LEU A 450 12.10 8.80 -16.79
C LEU A 450 11.02 9.15 -15.76
N ASN A 451 10.90 10.42 -15.37
CA ASN A 451 9.87 10.89 -14.46
C ASN A 451 8.48 10.83 -15.11
N SER A 452 8.36 11.29 -16.37
CA SER A 452 7.12 11.13 -17.15
C SER A 452 6.71 9.66 -17.27
N PHE A 453 7.64 8.76 -17.58
CA PHE A 453 7.39 7.32 -17.67
C PHE A 453 6.84 6.72 -16.36
N ILE A 454 7.44 7.05 -15.21
CA ILE A 454 6.98 6.56 -13.90
C ILE A 454 5.63 7.16 -13.54
N ALA A 455 5.42 8.45 -13.82
CA ALA A 455 4.14 9.12 -13.59
C ALA A 455 3.01 8.49 -14.42
N ASP A 456 3.26 8.23 -15.70
CA ASP A 456 2.30 7.58 -16.60
C ASP A 456 1.98 6.15 -16.15
N TYR A 457 3.01 5.37 -15.78
CA TYR A 457 2.81 4.01 -15.24
C TYR A 457 1.97 4.02 -13.97
N ILE A 458 2.29 4.90 -13.01
CA ILE A 458 1.55 4.96 -11.74
C ILE A 458 0.10 5.36 -11.99
N LYS A 459 -0.13 6.37 -12.83
CA LYS A 459 -1.46 6.92 -13.10
C LYS A 459 -2.34 5.99 -13.92
N GLU A 460 -1.85 5.51 -15.06
CA GLU A 460 -2.68 4.77 -16.03
C GLU A 460 -2.76 3.28 -15.68
N GLU A 461 -1.70 2.71 -15.09
CA GLU A 461 -1.61 1.26 -14.92
C GLU A 461 -1.77 0.83 -13.46
N PHE A 462 -0.94 1.36 -12.55
CA PHE A 462 -0.94 0.93 -11.16
C PHE A 462 -2.22 1.37 -10.42
N LEU A 463 -2.58 2.65 -10.50
CA LEU A 463 -3.79 3.20 -9.88
C LEU A 463 -5.05 2.58 -10.47
N GLY A 464 -5.12 2.41 -11.79
CA GLY A 464 -6.25 1.76 -12.47
C GLY A 464 -6.49 0.32 -11.98
N ARG A 465 -5.43 -0.49 -11.85
CA ARG A 465 -5.54 -1.84 -11.31
C ARG A 465 -5.97 -1.87 -9.85
N HIS A 466 -5.34 -1.06 -9.02
CA HIS A 466 -5.67 -0.99 -7.60
C HIS A 466 -7.12 -0.57 -7.40
N HIS A 467 -7.62 0.39 -8.17
CA HIS A 467 -9.03 0.78 -8.15
C HIS A 467 -9.96 -0.41 -8.45
N ILE A 468 -9.70 -1.18 -9.52
CA ILE A 468 -10.54 -2.33 -9.89
C ILE A 468 -10.46 -3.45 -8.85
N MET A 469 -9.27 -3.74 -8.33
CA MET A 469 -9.06 -4.75 -7.30
C MET A 469 -9.84 -4.42 -6.02
N VAL A 470 -9.73 -3.17 -5.55
CA VAL A 470 -10.43 -2.71 -4.36
C VAL A 470 -11.95 -2.72 -4.59
N ALA A 471 -12.42 -2.21 -5.73
CA ALA A 471 -13.84 -2.23 -6.08
C ALA A 471 -14.42 -3.67 -6.12
N THR A 472 -13.70 -4.61 -6.73
CA THR A 472 -14.12 -6.02 -6.82
C THR A 472 -14.17 -6.68 -5.45
N THR A 473 -13.21 -6.39 -4.58
CA THR A 473 -13.14 -6.93 -3.22
C THR A 473 -14.30 -6.43 -2.36
N ILE A 474 -14.64 -5.15 -2.47
CA ILE A 474 -15.79 -4.54 -1.79
C ILE A 474 -17.10 -5.11 -2.32
N ASP A 475 -17.25 -5.22 -3.64
CA ASP A 475 -18.43 -5.80 -4.27
C ASP A 475 -18.67 -7.25 -3.82
N ALA A 476 -17.61 -8.06 -3.79
CA ALA A 476 -17.69 -9.44 -3.31
C ALA A 476 -18.10 -9.51 -1.82
N ALA A 477 -17.65 -8.55 -1.00
CA ALA A 477 -17.97 -8.53 0.43
C ALA A 477 -19.37 -7.98 0.74
N THR A 478 -19.90 -7.09 -0.08
CA THR A 478 -21.17 -6.37 0.17
C THR A 478 -22.37 -6.97 -0.55
N LYS A 479 -22.16 -7.64 -1.69
CA LYS A 479 -23.22 -8.27 -2.49
C LYS A 479 -23.43 -9.75 -2.18
N ALA A 480 -22.68 -10.32 -1.23
CA ALA A 480 -22.91 -11.68 -0.76
C ALA A 480 -24.31 -11.80 -0.11
N SER A 481 -24.98 -12.95 -0.26
CA SER A 481 -26.34 -13.15 0.27
C SER A 481 -26.43 -13.03 1.79
N ASP A 482 -25.33 -13.30 2.47
CA ASP A 482 -25.13 -13.27 3.92
C ASP A 482 -24.29 -12.07 4.37
N ALA A 483 -24.00 -11.10 3.49
CA ALA A 483 -23.07 -9.98 3.75
C ALA A 483 -23.37 -9.18 5.03
N TRP A 484 -24.62 -9.19 5.48
CA TRP A 484 -25.12 -8.46 6.65
C TRP A 484 -25.29 -9.33 7.90
N GLN A 485 -24.99 -10.62 7.81
CA GLN A 485 -25.02 -11.60 8.90
C GLN A 485 -23.63 -12.15 9.22
N THR A 486 -22.72 -12.13 8.24
CA THR A 486 -21.39 -12.71 8.37
C THR A 486 -20.51 -11.89 9.29
N ILE A 487 -20.10 -12.53 10.38
CA ILE A 487 -19.31 -11.96 11.46
C ILE A 487 -17.82 -12.20 11.20
N THR A 488 -17.00 -11.26 11.64
CA THR A 488 -15.53 -11.35 11.61
C THR A 488 -15.04 -12.60 12.37
N PRO A 489 -14.10 -13.39 11.82
CA PRO A 489 -13.58 -14.57 12.50
C PRO A 489 -12.84 -14.21 13.80
N PRO A 490 -12.80 -15.12 14.79
CA PRO A 490 -12.28 -14.83 16.14
C PRO A 490 -10.79 -14.48 16.16
N GLU A 491 -10.02 -14.94 15.18
CA GLU A 491 -8.60 -14.61 15.01
C GLU A 491 -8.42 -13.11 14.72
N VAL A 492 -9.13 -12.60 13.71
CA VAL A 492 -9.09 -11.18 13.33
C VAL A 492 -9.65 -10.28 14.43
N MET A 493 -10.65 -10.74 15.18
CA MET A 493 -11.16 -10.00 16.35
C MET A 493 -10.10 -9.79 17.42
N LYS A 494 -9.24 -10.79 17.66
CA LYS A 494 -8.15 -10.69 18.63
C LYS A 494 -7.07 -9.72 18.19
N ASP A 495 -6.74 -9.74 16.90
CA ASP A 495 -5.72 -8.85 16.32
C ASP A 495 -6.16 -7.38 16.35
N LEU A 496 -7.45 -7.12 16.09
CA LEU A 496 -8.05 -5.79 16.17
C LEU A 496 -8.40 -5.35 17.61
N GLY A 497 -8.22 -6.22 18.61
CA GLY A 497 -8.55 -5.92 20.01
C GLY A 497 -10.04 -5.70 20.27
N LEU A 498 -10.91 -6.37 19.50
CA LEU A 498 -12.35 -6.18 19.54
C LEU A 498 -13.00 -7.02 20.64
N ALA A 499 -13.85 -6.38 21.45
CA ALA A 499 -14.65 -7.06 22.48
C ALA A 499 -15.96 -7.67 21.92
N ARG A 500 -16.39 -7.23 20.73
CA ARG A 500 -17.65 -7.60 20.10
C ARG A 500 -17.48 -7.84 18.60
N PRO A 501 -18.30 -8.72 18.01
CA PRO A 501 -18.21 -9.06 16.60
C PRO A 501 -18.61 -7.89 15.69
N LEU A 502 -17.86 -7.69 14.61
CA LEU A 502 -18.17 -6.74 13.55
C LEU A 502 -18.53 -7.47 12.25
N LEU A 503 -19.21 -6.78 11.35
CA LEU A 503 -19.48 -7.23 9.98
C LEU A 503 -18.17 -7.43 9.21
N GLN A 504 -18.04 -8.59 8.56
CA GLN A 504 -16.87 -8.90 7.75
C GLN A 504 -16.71 -7.90 6.58
N SER A 505 -17.83 -7.40 6.03
CA SER A 505 -17.81 -6.39 4.98
C SER A 505 -17.15 -5.07 5.43
N THR A 506 -17.45 -4.61 6.65
CA THR A 506 -16.86 -3.38 7.21
C THR A 506 -15.36 -3.53 7.43
N VAL A 507 -14.93 -4.67 7.98
CA VAL A 507 -13.50 -4.94 8.21
C VAL A 507 -12.72 -5.02 6.89
N LYS A 508 -13.28 -5.66 5.85
CA LYS A 508 -12.65 -5.69 4.53
C LYS A 508 -12.51 -4.29 3.92
N VAL A 509 -13.52 -3.44 4.06
CA VAL A 509 -13.44 -2.04 3.57
C VAL A 509 -12.38 -1.25 4.35
N GLU A 510 -12.29 -1.44 5.67
CA GLU A 510 -11.24 -0.80 6.48
C GLU A 510 -9.85 -1.28 6.09
N GLN A 511 -9.66 -2.58 5.82
CA GLN A 511 -8.40 -3.12 5.30
C GLN A 511 -8.02 -2.47 3.96
N CYS A 512 -8.96 -2.29 3.03
CA CYS A 512 -8.71 -1.56 1.80
C CYS A 512 -8.26 -0.11 2.06
N ILE A 513 -8.84 0.57 3.05
CA ILE A 513 -8.43 1.94 3.42
C ILE A 513 -7.05 1.94 4.08
N ALA A 514 -6.74 0.96 4.92
CA ALA A 514 -5.42 0.78 5.52
C ALA A 514 -4.34 0.48 4.46
N GLU A 515 -4.68 -0.30 3.43
CA GLU A 515 -3.83 -0.52 2.26
C GLU A 515 -3.59 0.78 1.49
N LEU A 516 -4.65 1.56 1.20
CA LEU A 516 -4.50 2.87 0.55
C LEU A 516 -3.64 3.83 1.38
N ARG A 517 -3.80 3.84 2.70
CA ARG A 517 -2.92 4.59 3.62
C ARG A 517 -1.47 4.13 3.48
N SER A 518 -1.20 2.83 3.41
CA SER A 518 0.16 2.31 3.20
C SER A 518 0.75 2.75 1.85
N LEU A 519 -0.09 2.79 0.80
CA LEU A 519 0.30 3.27 -0.53
C LEU A 519 0.57 4.78 -0.53
N MET A 520 -0.19 5.58 0.24
CA MET A 520 0.11 7.02 0.42
C MET A 520 1.49 7.24 1.04
N ILE A 521 1.92 6.38 1.96
CA ILE A 521 3.27 6.42 2.54
C ILE A 521 4.32 6.02 1.49
N ALA A 522 4.06 4.98 0.70
CA ALA A 522 5.00 4.52 -0.33
C ALA A 522 5.15 5.51 -1.50
N LEU A 523 4.04 6.09 -1.95
CA LEU A 523 3.88 6.92 -3.15
C LEU A 523 3.33 8.31 -2.78
N PRO A 524 4.11 9.15 -2.07
CA PRO A 524 3.62 10.41 -1.49
C PRO A 524 3.14 11.43 -2.54
N LEU A 525 3.70 11.42 -3.76
CA LEU A 525 3.30 12.36 -4.82
C LEU A 525 1.86 12.13 -5.33
N GLN A 526 1.31 10.94 -5.11
CA GLN A 526 -0.05 10.58 -5.52
C GLN A 526 -1.02 10.55 -4.32
N GLY A 527 -0.62 11.14 -3.18
CA GLY A 527 -1.40 11.12 -1.94
C GLY A 527 -2.84 11.61 -2.09
N GLU A 528 -3.06 12.69 -2.84
CA GLU A 528 -4.41 13.22 -3.08
C GLU A 528 -5.30 12.25 -3.89
N HIS A 529 -4.74 11.54 -4.86
CA HIS A 529 -5.48 10.55 -5.63
C HIS A 529 -5.88 9.35 -4.77
N PHE A 530 -4.99 8.84 -3.92
CA PHE A 530 -5.33 7.78 -2.97
C PHE A 530 -6.38 8.23 -1.95
N CYS A 531 -6.30 9.48 -1.48
CA CYS A 531 -7.31 10.05 -0.60
C CYS A 531 -8.68 10.17 -1.29
N THR A 532 -8.70 10.58 -2.56
CA THR A 532 -9.93 10.65 -3.37
C THR A 532 -10.52 9.26 -3.60
N LEU A 533 -9.67 8.25 -3.84
CA LEU A 533 -10.09 6.86 -3.96
C LEU A 533 -10.69 6.34 -2.64
N ALA A 534 -10.05 6.63 -1.51
CA ALA A 534 -10.57 6.29 -0.19
C ALA A 534 -11.96 6.94 0.04
N LEU A 535 -12.14 8.21 -0.33
CA LEU A 535 -13.44 8.89 -0.27
C LEU A 535 -14.51 8.21 -1.12
N ASN A 536 -14.19 7.85 -2.37
CA ASN A 536 -15.13 7.16 -3.26
C ASN A 536 -15.56 5.80 -2.67
N ILE A 537 -14.61 5.05 -2.13
CA ILE A 537 -14.87 3.77 -1.44
C ILE A 537 -15.80 3.99 -0.25
N LEU A 538 -15.50 5.00 0.58
CA LEU A 538 -16.27 5.33 1.77
C LEU A 538 -17.70 5.73 1.44
N HIS A 539 -17.91 6.61 0.45
CA HIS A 539 -19.25 7.00 0.00
C HIS A 539 -20.04 5.81 -0.57
N ASN A 540 -19.42 4.98 -1.41
CA ASN A 540 -20.07 3.79 -1.96
C ASN A 540 -20.48 2.81 -0.86
N TYR A 541 -19.60 2.61 0.13
CA TYR A 541 -19.90 1.74 1.25
C TYR A 541 -20.98 2.31 2.18
N ARG A 542 -20.99 3.64 2.39
CA ARG A 542 -22.05 4.34 3.14
C ARG A 542 -23.40 4.12 2.48
N GLU A 543 -23.51 4.34 1.18
CA GLU A 543 -24.77 4.12 0.43
C GLU A 543 -25.23 2.66 0.54
N THR A 544 -24.29 1.73 0.51
CA THR A 544 -24.56 0.29 0.66
C THR A 544 -25.10 -0.04 2.06
N CYS A 545 -24.48 0.51 3.12
CA CYS A 545 -24.98 0.37 4.50
C CYS A 545 -26.36 1.02 4.68
N GLN A 546 -26.58 2.19 4.09
CA GLN A 546 -27.86 2.90 4.12
C GLN A 546 -28.97 2.11 3.38
N SER A 547 -28.64 1.46 2.26
CA SER A 547 -29.54 0.57 1.55
C SER A 547 -29.87 -0.68 2.36
N ALA A 548 -28.88 -1.30 3.01
CA ALA A 548 -29.09 -2.44 3.90
C ALA A 548 -30.04 -2.11 5.05
N TYR A 549 -29.83 -0.97 5.70
CA TYR A 549 -30.73 -0.44 6.73
C TYR A 549 -32.17 -0.24 6.20
N ARG A 550 -32.32 0.37 5.02
CA ARG A 550 -33.65 0.56 4.39
C ARG A 550 -34.32 -0.77 4.06
N ASN A 551 -33.57 -1.74 3.56
CA ASN A 551 -34.09 -3.07 3.22
C ASN A 551 -34.62 -3.80 4.46
N ILE A 552 -33.97 -3.65 5.61
CA ILE A 552 -34.45 -4.24 6.87
C ILE A 552 -35.82 -3.63 7.26
N ILE A 553 -35.97 -2.31 7.12
CA ILE A 553 -37.20 -1.60 7.48
C ILE A 553 -38.31 -1.77 6.44
N GLN A 554 -37.96 -2.03 5.18
CA GLN A 554 -38.88 -2.15 4.05
C GLN A 554 -39.08 -3.60 3.61
N SER A 555 -38.70 -4.59 4.44
CA SER A 555 -38.74 -6.04 4.11
C SER A 555 -40.16 -6.63 3.97
N GLY A 556 -41.14 -5.85 3.50
CA GLY A 556 -42.39 -6.32 2.91
C GLY A 556 -43.09 -5.21 2.14
N ASN A 557 -44.12 -5.58 1.36
CA ASN A 557 -44.91 -4.74 0.42
C ASN A 557 -44.92 -3.24 0.74
N GLU A 558 -44.86 -2.38 -0.28
CA GLU A 558 -44.73 -0.91 -0.21
C GLU A 558 -45.70 -0.17 0.74
N ASP A 559 -46.78 -0.82 1.21
CA ASP A 559 -47.71 -0.31 2.23
C ASP A 559 -47.29 -0.59 3.69
N ARG A 560 -46.24 -1.37 3.96
CA ARG A 560 -45.77 -1.70 5.32
C ARG A 560 -44.91 -0.58 5.89
N LYS A 561 -45.54 0.35 6.61
CA LYS A 561 -44.81 1.32 7.44
C LYS A 561 -44.57 0.73 8.82
N ILE A 562 -43.30 0.48 9.15
CA ILE A 562 -42.89 0.07 10.49
C ILE A 562 -43.02 1.26 11.44
N CYS A 563 -43.67 1.05 12.59
CA CYS A 563 -43.98 2.09 13.56
C CYS A 563 -42.70 2.73 14.14
N SER A 564 -41.73 1.90 14.54
CA SER A 564 -40.43 2.36 15.07
C SER A 564 -39.67 3.24 14.05
N ALA A 565 -39.72 2.87 12.77
CA ALA A 565 -39.11 3.67 11.70
C ALA A 565 -39.90 4.96 11.38
N ALA A 566 -41.22 4.98 11.60
CA ALA A 566 -42.02 6.18 11.47
C ALA A 566 -41.73 7.18 12.60
N TRP A 567 -41.66 6.69 13.85
CA TRP A 567 -41.27 7.50 15.02
C TRP A 567 -39.84 8.05 14.91
N LEU A 568 -38.93 7.28 14.32
CA LEU A 568 -37.56 7.73 14.09
C LEU A 568 -37.45 8.86 13.06
N LYS A 569 -38.38 8.93 12.09
CA LYS A 569 -38.48 10.02 11.11
C LYS A 569 -39.12 11.28 11.68
N ASP A 570 -39.77 11.17 12.84
CA ASP A 570 -40.26 12.33 13.56
C ASP A 570 -39.07 13.02 14.25
N ASP A 571 -38.74 14.21 13.74
CA ASP A 571 -37.61 15.00 14.24
C ASP A 571 -37.79 15.37 15.73
N ASP A 572 -39.03 15.55 16.20
CA ASP A 572 -39.30 15.93 17.58
C ASP A 572 -39.07 14.75 18.53
N ILE A 573 -39.54 13.56 18.17
CA ILE A 573 -39.28 12.32 18.94
C ILE A 573 -37.78 12.00 18.94
N SER A 574 -37.14 12.06 17.78
CA SER A 574 -35.70 11.78 17.62
C SER A 574 -34.85 12.75 18.43
N ARG A 575 -35.16 14.05 18.41
CA ARG A 575 -34.47 15.07 19.23
C ARG A 575 -34.76 14.91 20.72
N PHE A 576 -36.00 14.58 21.08
CA PHE A 576 -36.35 14.35 22.48
C PHE A 576 -35.53 13.20 23.06
N ILE A 577 -35.55 12.02 22.45
CA ILE A 577 -34.83 10.84 22.96
C ILE A 577 -33.31 11.08 23.00
N LYS A 578 -32.75 11.77 22.00
CA LYS A 578 -31.32 12.14 21.97
C LYS A 578 -30.94 13.21 22.99
N SER A 579 -31.89 13.98 23.52
CA SER A 579 -31.63 14.98 24.56
C SER A 579 -31.65 14.42 25.98
N LEU A 580 -32.04 13.15 26.14
CA LEU A 580 -32.06 12.48 27.43
C LEU A 580 -30.64 12.12 27.91
N PRO A 581 -30.31 12.29 29.20
CA PRO A 581 -28.98 11.98 29.75
C PRO A 581 -28.51 10.54 29.51
N ASN A 582 -29.42 9.57 29.43
CA ASN A 582 -29.08 8.17 29.16
C ASN A 582 -28.48 7.95 27.76
N TRP A 583 -28.84 8.78 26.78
CA TRP A 583 -28.24 8.78 25.45
C TRP A 583 -26.75 9.19 25.50
N ASP A 584 -26.44 10.26 26.21
CA ASP A 584 -25.06 10.75 26.36
C ASP A 584 -24.22 9.82 27.23
N ASN A 585 -24.81 9.24 28.28
CA ASN A 585 -24.16 8.23 29.12
C ASN A 585 -23.79 6.98 28.32
N MET A 586 -24.64 6.54 27.38
CA MET A 586 -24.32 5.44 26.47
C MET A 586 -23.11 5.76 25.56
N LYS A 587 -23.00 7.00 25.08
CA LYS A 587 -21.93 7.42 24.15
C LYS A 587 -20.59 7.72 24.83
N SER A 588 -20.59 8.33 26.01
CA SER A 588 -19.41 8.92 26.66
C SER A 588 -18.29 7.93 27.00
N GLU A 589 -18.61 6.70 27.45
CA GLU A 589 -17.58 5.72 27.83
C GLU A 589 -17.01 4.88 26.66
N THR A 590 -17.73 4.78 25.54
CA THR A 590 -17.24 4.10 24.32
C THR A 590 -15.96 4.78 23.77
N THR A 591 -15.81 6.07 24.05
CA THR A 591 -14.64 6.90 23.70
C THR A 591 -13.45 6.71 24.66
N SER A 592 -13.70 6.24 25.89
CA SER A 592 -12.71 6.07 26.96
C SER A 592 -11.91 4.77 26.79
N ASP A 593 -12.59 3.65 26.53
CA ASP A 593 -11.97 2.32 26.48
C ASP A 593 -11.02 2.13 25.28
N LYS A 594 -11.23 2.85 24.16
CA LYS A 594 -10.36 2.78 22.97
C LYS A 594 -9.16 3.75 23.01
N ARG A 595 -9.14 4.74 23.91
CA ARG A 595 -7.94 5.60 24.14
C ARG A 595 -6.87 4.93 25.00
N GLY A 596 -7.15 3.76 25.56
CA GLY A 596 -6.26 3.00 26.42
C GLY A 596 -5.17 2.21 25.69
N LYS A 597 -4.20 2.90 25.04
CA LYS A 597 -2.81 2.36 24.90
C LYS A 597 -1.75 3.31 24.33
N ILE A 598 -2.08 4.46 23.72
CA ILE A 598 -1.07 5.27 23.00
C ILE A 598 -0.72 6.62 23.67
N THR A 599 -1.54 7.18 24.57
CA THR A 599 -1.27 8.51 25.16
C THR A 599 -1.26 8.50 26.70
N ARG A 600 -0.32 7.77 27.30
CA ARG A 600 0.08 8.01 28.70
C ARG A 600 0.90 9.30 28.77
N GLY A 601 0.24 10.45 28.85
CA GLY A 601 0.96 11.71 29.05
C GLY A 601 0.13 12.92 29.43
N TRP A 602 -1.13 13.04 28.97
CA TRP A 602 -1.83 14.33 29.03
C TRP A 602 -3.31 14.27 29.42
N SER A 603 -3.71 13.29 30.25
CA SER A 603 -5.00 13.35 30.96
C SER A 603 -4.91 12.69 32.32
N MET A 604 -4.31 13.42 33.26
CA MET A 604 -4.39 13.15 34.71
C MET A 604 -4.54 14.52 35.38
N ARG A 605 -5.73 15.13 35.22
CA ARG A 605 -6.24 16.26 36.03
C ARG A 605 -7.62 16.71 35.50
N ARG A 606 -8.64 15.90 35.76
CA ARG A 606 -10.03 16.32 36.06
C ARG A 606 -10.87 15.06 36.21
N GLN A 607 -10.86 14.56 37.43
CA GLN A 607 -11.92 13.69 37.94
C GLN A 607 -13.05 14.66 38.33
N GLU A 608 -13.76 15.19 37.33
CA GLU A 608 -14.98 15.97 37.55
C GLU A 608 -16.13 14.97 37.64
N THR A 609 -16.56 14.72 38.87
CA THR A 609 -17.92 14.33 39.28
C THR A 609 -18.90 14.02 38.14
N GLN A 610 -19.05 12.74 37.76
CA GLN A 610 -20.33 12.30 37.20
C GLN A 610 -21.35 12.40 38.34
N GLU A 611 -22.25 13.37 38.27
CA GLU A 611 -23.47 13.35 39.06
C GLU A 611 -24.20 12.05 38.71
N GLU A 612 -24.15 11.05 39.60
CA GLU A 612 -25.03 9.89 39.49
C GLU A 612 -26.47 10.43 39.53
N GLU A 613 -27.17 10.32 38.40
CA GLU A 613 -28.57 10.73 38.25
C GLU A 613 -29.39 10.09 39.39
N SER A 614 -30.16 10.90 40.13
CA SER A 614 -30.94 10.39 41.25
C SER A 614 -31.90 9.29 40.77
N PRO A 615 -32.14 8.22 41.54
CA PRO A 615 -33.14 7.20 41.19
C PRO A 615 -34.52 7.78 40.85
N GLU A 616 -34.86 8.91 41.46
CA GLU A 616 -36.11 9.64 41.19
C GLU A 616 -36.08 10.38 39.84
N ASP A 617 -34.95 10.97 39.46
CA ASP A 617 -34.79 11.64 38.16
C ASP A 617 -34.84 10.61 37.02
N VAL A 618 -34.19 9.45 37.21
CA VAL A 618 -34.28 8.29 36.29
C VAL A 618 -35.72 7.83 36.12
N ARG A 619 -36.49 7.74 37.22
CA ARG A 619 -37.91 7.37 37.21
C ARG A 619 -38.73 8.38 36.40
N GLN A 620 -38.58 9.67 36.68
CA GLN A 620 -39.31 10.74 36.00
C GLN A 620 -38.98 10.80 34.50
N ARG A 621 -37.72 10.62 34.13
CA ARG A 621 -37.28 10.57 32.73
C ARG A 621 -37.94 9.43 31.96
N ASN A 622 -37.87 8.21 32.49
CA ASN A 622 -38.46 7.04 31.85
C ASN A 622 -39.99 7.14 31.76
N LEU A 623 -40.64 7.78 32.74
CA LEU A 623 -42.08 8.04 32.71
C LEU A 623 -42.44 9.06 31.61
N ARG A 624 -41.71 10.17 31.49
CA ARG A 624 -41.92 11.16 30.42
C ARG A 624 -41.74 10.55 29.04
N GLU A 625 -40.73 9.70 28.87
CA GLU A 625 -40.51 8.98 27.62
C GLU A 625 -41.70 8.08 27.27
N ALA A 626 -42.18 7.28 28.24
CA ALA A 626 -43.35 6.43 28.04
C ALA A 626 -44.61 7.23 27.68
N GLU A 627 -44.80 8.41 28.29
CA GLU A 627 -45.93 9.30 28.02
C GLU A 627 -45.90 9.89 26.61
N ILE A 628 -44.74 10.38 26.16
CA ILE A 628 -44.59 10.93 24.81
C ILE A 628 -44.85 9.84 23.77
N LEU A 629 -44.29 8.64 23.94
CA LEU A 629 -44.52 7.54 23.00
C LEU A 629 -45.97 7.05 23.00
N ALA A 630 -46.61 6.99 24.17
CA ALA A 630 -48.03 6.65 24.27
C ALA A 630 -48.93 7.73 23.63
N SER A 631 -48.60 9.02 23.78
CA SER A 631 -49.38 10.12 23.18
C SER A 631 -49.29 10.16 21.65
N ASN A 632 -48.16 9.71 21.09
CA ASN A 632 -47.96 9.59 19.66
C ASN A 632 -48.62 8.33 19.07
N LEU A 633 -49.06 7.41 19.92
CA LEU A 633 -49.79 6.21 19.53
C LEU A 633 -51.27 6.58 19.37
N GLY A 634 -51.73 6.77 18.12
CA GLY A 634 -53.15 7.04 17.84
C GLY A 634 -54.09 5.92 18.32
N GLU A 635 -55.41 6.16 18.27
CA GLU A 635 -56.45 5.27 18.83
C GLU A 635 -56.50 3.84 18.23
N GLY A 636 -55.77 3.56 17.15
CA GLY A 636 -55.82 2.30 16.40
C GLY A 636 -54.91 1.15 16.88
N GLY A 637 -54.01 1.39 17.84
CA GLY A 637 -53.01 0.40 18.26
C GLY A 637 -52.01 0.00 17.17
N ILE A 638 -51.07 -0.90 17.47
CA ILE A 638 -50.01 -1.32 16.54
C ILE A 638 -50.31 -2.70 15.96
N ASN A 639 -50.34 -2.84 14.63
CA ASN A 639 -50.56 -4.12 13.95
C ASN A 639 -49.30 -5.00 13.89
N SER A 640 -49.48 -6.33 13.72
CA SER A 640 -48.32 -7.24 13.58
C SER A 640 -47.51 -6.97 12.30
N SER A 641 -48.10 -6.29 11.32
CA SER A 641 -47.41 -5.84 10.09
C SER A 641 -46.59 -4.56 10.27
N GLU A 642 -46.71 -3.88 11.42
CA GLU A 642 -46.07 -2.59 11.71
C GLU A 642 -44.87 -2.75 12.66
N ILE A 643 -44.53 -3.98 13.05
CA ILE A 643 -43.42 -4.33 13.94
C ILE A 643 -42.35 -5.15 13.21
N LEU A 644 -41.09 -5.02 13.64
CA LEU A 644 -39.98 -5.88 13.21
C LEU A 644 -40.01 -7.19 13.99
N SER A 645 -40.78 -8.16 13.50
CA SER A 645 -40.97 -9.46 14.17
C SER A 645 -39.75 -10.40 14.08
N ASP A 646 -38.87 -10.20 13.09
CA ASP A 646 -37.73 -11.08 12.86
C ASP A 646 -36.52 -10.65 13.73
N VAL A 647 -36.19 -11.49 14.72
CA VAL A 647 -35.03 -11.29 15.60
C VAL A 647 -33.71 -11.31 14.81
N GLY A 648 -33.66 -12.01 13.67
CA GLY A 648 -32.51 -11.99 12.76
C GLY A 648 -32.28 -10.61 12.16
N GLN A 649 -33.34 -9.89 11.78
CA GLN A 649 -33.25 -8.51 11.28
C GLN A 649 -32.76 -7.53 12.36
N LEU A 650 -33.24 -7.68 13.60
CA LEU A 650 -32.77 -6.90 14.75
C LEU A 650 -31.29 -7.16 15.05
N ARG A 651 -30.86 -8.42 14.93
CA ARG A 651 -29.45 -8.81 15.03
C ARG A 651 -28.60 -8.16 13.94
N CYS A 652 -29.06 -8.14 12.70
CA CYS A 652 -28.36 -7.47 11.59
C CYS A 652 -28.20 -5.96 11.85
N LEU A 653 -29.25 -5.30 12.35
CA LEU A 653 -29.19 -3.87 12.73
C LEU A 653 -28.18 -3.62 13.87
N ALA A 654 -28.14 -4.51 14.86
CA ALA A 654 -27.17 -4.45 15.94
C ALA A 654 -25.73 -4.62 15.45
N LEU A 655 -25.47 -5.59 14.57
CA LEU A 655 -24.16 -5.79 13.94
C LEU A 655 -23.77 -4.58 13.09
N LEU A 656 -24.71 -4.03 12.30
CA LEU A 656 -24.48 -2.83 11.51
C LEU A 656 -24.10 -1.65 12.41
N GLN A 657 -24.83 -1.45 13.51
CA GLN A 657 -24.59 -0.40 14.49
C GLN A 657 -23.15 -0.44 15.04
N GLU A 658 -22.71 -1.59 15.58
CA GLU A 658 -21.39 -1.73 16.18
C GLU A 658 -20.28 -1.56 15.12
N SER A 659 -20.51 -2.07 13.92
CA SER A 659 -19.55 -2.02 12.80
C SER A 659 -19.35 -0.61 12.27
N VAL A 660 -20.42 0.14 11.99
CA VAL A 660 -20.31 1.48 11.44
C VAL A 660 -19.81 2.50 12.47
N GLU A 661 -20.10 2.31 13.75
CA GLU A 661 -19.52 3.14 14.83
C GLU A 661 -18.01 2.90 14.97
N TRP A 662 -17.58 1.63 14.95
CA TRP A 662 -16.15 1.32 14.93
C TRP A 662 -15.46 1.90 13.70
N PHE A 663 -16.09 1.81 12.54
CA PHE A 663 -15.53 2.29 11.28
C PHE A 663 -15.41 3.82 11.23
N ALA A 664 -16.41 4.54 11.74
CA ALA A 664 -16.35 6.00 11.88
C ALA A 664 -15.14 6.44 12.70
N LEU A 665 -14.82 5.72 13.80
CA LEU A 665 -13.62 5.99 14.60
C LEU A 665 -12.33 5.72 13.81
N SER A 666 -12.27 4.63 13.03
CA SER A 666 -11.11 4.33 12.16
C SER A 666 -10.87 5.43 11.12
N ILE A 667 -11.94 5.97 10.52
CA ILE A 667 -11.84 7.11 9.58
C ILE A 667 -11.31 8.36 10.31
N ARG A 668 -11.85 8.71 11.48
CA ARG A 668 -11.37 9.85 12.27
C ARG A 668 -9.91 9.72 12.69
N LEU A 669 -9.42 8.50 12.96
CA LEU A 669 -8.00 8.26 13.23
C LEU A 669 -7.14 8.58 11.99
N LEU A 670 -7.55 8.15 10.81
CA LEU A 670 -6.88 8.51 9.54
C LEU A 670 -6.90 10.03 9.30
N THR A 671 -8.06 10.67 9.49
CA THR A 671 -8.20 12.14 9.38
C THR A 671 -7.25 12.87 10.33
N ALA A 672 -7.16 12.41 11.59
CA ALA A 672 -6.27 12.99 12.59
C ALA A 672 -4.79 12.83 12.20
N GLU A 673 -4.38 11.70 11.63
CA GLU A 673 -3.02 11.50 11.13
C GLU A 673 -2.70 12.43 9.94
N LEU A 674 -3.63 12.58 9.00
CA LEU A 674 -3.49 13.51 7.86
C LEU A 674 -3.42 14.97 8.33
N GLN A 675 -4.14 15.33 9.40
CA GLN A 675 -4.04 16.65 10.03
C GLN A 675 -2.72 16.85 10.79
N GLN A 676 -2.19 15.83 11.46
CA GLN A 676 -0.88 15.90 12.15
C GLN A 676 0.28 16.13 11.18
N SER A 677 0.17 15.63 9.94
CA SER A 677 1.11 15.94 8.85
C SER A 677 1.18 17.42 8.48
N LYS A 678 0.18 18.23 8.86
CA LYS A 678 0.17 19.68 8.61
C LYS A 678 1.00 20.45 9.64
N ASN A 679 0.96 20.01 10.90
CA ASN A 679 1.53 20.73 12.04
C ASN A 679 3.01 20.39 12.33
N SER A 680 3.52 19.31 11.74
CA SER A 680 4.92 18.92 11.91
C SER A 680 5.77 19.41 10.74
N ASN A 681 6.78 20.23 11.03
CA ASN A 681 7.92 20.50 10.12
C ASN A 681 8.99 19.40 10.21
N ASP A 682 8.81 18.42 11.09
CA ASP A 682 9.70 17.27 11.26
C ASP A 682 9.36 16.18 10.22
N ASN A 683 10.40 15.63 9.59
CA ASN A 683 10.38 14.47 8.67
C ASN A 683 9.87 13.15 9.32
N GLN A 684 9.12 13.21 10.44
CA GLN A 684 8.60 12.05 11.16
C GLN A 684 7.15 11.70 10.79
N THR A 685 6.42 12.58 10.11
CA THR A 685 5.08 12.23 9.59
C THR A 685 5.23 11.44 8.29
N LEU A 686 4.76 10.18 8.32
CA LEU A 686 4.90 9.22 7.21
C LEU A 686 3.98 9.52 6.03
N LEU A 687 2.87 10.25 6.26
CA LEU A 687 1.85 10.54 5.25
C LEU A 687 2.13 11.88 4.52
N PRO A 688 1.75 11.99 3.23
CA PRO A 688 1.88 13.21 2.46
C PRO A 688 0.87 14.28 2.90
N ARG A 689 1.18 15.55 2.61
CA ARG A 689 0.21 16.65 2.76
C ARG A 689 -0.88 16.50 1.70
N VAL A 690 -2.14 16.57 2.15
CA VAL A 690 -3.35 16.48 1.32
C VAL A 690 -4.16 17.77 1.53
N SER A 691 -4.88 18.21 0.50
CA SER A 691 -5.76 19.39 0.56
C SER A 691 -6.77 19.33 1.73
N ASP A 692 -7.02 20.51 2.32
CA ASP A 692 -7.92 20.66 3.47
C ASP A 692 -9.36 20.21 3.15
N SER A 693 -9.82 20.48 1.93
CA SER A 693 -11.14 20.07 1.46
C SER A 693 -11.34 18.55 1.46
N LEU A 694 -10.33 17.76 1.08
CA LEU A 694 -10.42 16.29 1.12
C LEU A 694 -10.46 15.77 2.56
N VAL A 695 -9.71 16.40 3.47
CA VAL A 695 -9.73 16.05 4.90
C VAL A 695 -11.08 16.39 5.54
N GLU A 696 -11.67 17.53 5.18
CA GLU A 696 -13.02 17.91 5.61
C GLU A 696 -14.08 16.94 5.08
N LEU A 697 -13.98 16.52 3.81
CA LEU A 697 -14.87 15.51 3.24
C LEU A 697 -14.74 14.15 3.95
N LEU A 698 -13.52 13.73 4.32
CA LEU A 698 -13.31 12.49 5.09
C LEU A 698 -13.96 12.58 6.47
N GLU A 699 -13.83 13.71 7.14
CA GLU A 699 -14.49 13.96 8.43
C GLU A 699 -16.01 13.96 8.28
N GLN A 700 -16.55 14.57 7.22
CA GLN A 700 -17.98 14.57 6.92
C GLN A 700 -18.51 13.14 6.75
N VAL A 701 -17.78 12.29 6.01
CA VAL A 701 -18.19 10.88 5.84
C VAL A 701 -18.12 10.11 7.16
N ALA A 702 -17.14 10.39 8.02
CA ALA A 702 -17.09 9.79 9.36
C ALA A 702 -18.32 10.18 10.21
N VAL A 703 -18.77 11.43 10.11
CA VAL A 703 -20.02 11.91 10.76
C VAL A 703 -21.24 11.17 10.19
N GLU A 704 -21.33 10.98 8.87
CA GLU A 704 -22.43 10.24 8.25
C GLU A 704 -22.53 8.78 8.72
N PHE A 705 -21.38 8.09 8.90
CA PHE A 705 -21.38 6.74 9.48
C PHE A 705 -21.80 6.73 10.96
N GLU A 706 -21.39 7.73 11.74
CA GLU A 706 -21.82 7.88 13.13
C GLU A 706 -23.32 8.15 13.22
N GLU A 707 -23.88 9.00 12.36
CA GLU A 707 -25.31 9.25 12.26
C GLU A 707 -26.10 7.98 11.91
N LEU A 708 -25.59 7.16 10.99
CA LEU A 708 -26.18 5.87 10.67
C LEU A 708 -26.15 4.92 11.87
N ALA A 709 -25.04 4.88 12.63
CA ALA A 709 -24.94 4.10 13.86
C ALA A 709 -25.97 4.57 14.90
N ASN A 710 -26.11 5.89 15.08
CA ASN A 710 -27.10 6.50 15.98
C ASN A 710 -28.53 6.14 15.57
N THR A 711 -28.80 6.12 14.26
CA THR A 711 -30.09 5.73 13.70
C THR A 711 -30.42 4.28 14.00
N CYS A 712 -29.45 3.36 13.86
CA CYS A 712 -29.64 1.94 14.14
C CYS A 712 -29.92 1.66 15.63
N ILE A 713 -29.16 2.28 16.55
CA ILE A 713 -29.38 2.07 17.99
C ILE A 713 -30.72 2.65 18.47
N LEU A 714 -31.12 3.82 17.94
CA LEU A 714 -32.38 4.45 18.28
C LEU A 714 -33.57 3.64 17.74
N LEU A 715 -33.45 3.08 16.53
CA LEU A 715 -34.46 2.17 15.98
C LEU A 715 -34.66 0.94 16.87
N LEU A 716 -33.58 0.29 17.33
CA LEU A 716 -33.66 -0.87 18.23
C LEU A 716 -34.35 -0.51 19.55
N HIS A 717 -33.99 0.63 20.14
CA HIS A 717 -34.59 1.13 21.37
C HIS A 717 -36.09 1.41 21.23
N LEU A 718 -36.52 2.03 20.13
CA LEU A 718 -37.92 2.28 19.80
C LEU A 718 -38.68 0.99 19.47
N GLU A 719 -38.05 0.07 18.75
CA GLU A 719 -38.67 -1.19 18.35
C GLU A 719 -39.07 -2.03 19.57
N VAL A 720 -38.21 -2.14 20.58
CA VAL A 720 -38.56 -2.90 21.80
C VAL A 720 -39.78 -2.29 22.51
N ARG A 721 -39.94 -0.96 22.47
CA ARG A 721 -41.12 -0.26 23.04
C ARG A 721 -42.38 -0.46 22.21
N VAL A 722 -42.24 -0.40 20.88
CA VAL A 722 -43.29 -0.72 19.91
C VAL A 722 -43.79 -2.16 20.10
N GLN A 723 -42.91 -3.11 20.38
CA GLN A 723 -43.28 -4.49 20.71
C GLN A 723 -44.12 -4.55 22.00
N CYS A 724 -43.76 -3.79 23.04
CA CYS A 724 -44.59 -3.70 24.25
C CYS A 724 -45.99 -3.18 23.95
N PHE A 725 -46.12 -2.10 23.17
CA PHE A 725 -47.43 -1.59 22.74
C PHE A 725 -48.21 -2.61 21.90
N HIS A 726 -47.54 -3.29 20.97
CA HIS A 726 -48.19 -4.29 20.12
C HIS A 726 -48.85 -5.40 20.94
N TYR A 727 -48.13 -6.00 21.89
CA TYR A 727 -48.61 -7.15 22.66
C TYR A 727 -49.52 -6.79 23.83
N LEU A 728 -49.30 -5.65 24.49
CA LEU A 728 -50.02 -5.27 25.71
C LEU A 728 -51.25 -4.39 25.45
N LEU A 729 -51.28 -3.63 24.35
CA LEU A 729 -52.43 -2.78 24.07
C LEU A 729 -53.63 -3.64 23.63
N PRO A 730 -54.82 -3.40 24.23
CA PRO A 730 -56.02 -4.18 23.95
C PRO A 730 -56.59 -3.97 22.55
N ARG A 731 -57.10 -5.06 21.95
CA ARG A 731 -57.79 -5.07 20.66
C ARG A 731 -59.27 -5.49 20.77
N GLY A 732 -59.92 -5.11 21.87
CA GLY A 732 -61.33 -5.42 22.13
C GLY A 732 -61.60 -6.75 22.84
N GLU A 733 -60.58 -7.47 23.32
CA GLU A 733 -60.70 -8.82 23.91
C GLU A 733 -60.52 -8.88 25.44
N TYR A 734 -61.15 -7.98 26.22
CA TYR A 734 -61.17 -8.13 27.69
C TYR A 734 -62.32 -9.01 28.22
N SER A 735 -63.12 -9.58 27.32
CA SER A 735 -64.25 -10.44 27.69
C SER A 735 -63.84 -11.68 28.50
N HIS A 736 -62.54 -12.02 28.55
CA HIS A 736 -61.98 -13.17 29.27
C HIS A 736 -61.55 -12.87 30.72
N LEU A 737 -61.60 -11.60 31.16
CA LEU A 737 -61.32 -11.21 32.56
C LEU A 737 -62.54 -11.37 33.48
N CYS A 738 -63.62 -11.95 32.94
CA CYS A 738 -64.84 -12.30 33.62
C CYS A 738 -65.19 -13.77 33.32
N ASP A 739 -65.95 -14.40 34.23
CA ASP A 739 -66.61 -15.70 34.04
C ASP A 739 -65.72 -16.94 34.29
N GLY A 740 -64.51 -16.76 34.85
CA GLY A 740 -63.66 -17.86 35.34
C GLY A 740 -63.31 -18.94 34.31
N VAL A 741 -63.41 -18.62 33.01
CA VAL A 741 -63.26 -19.58 31.89
C VAL A 741 -61.82 -20.07 31.73
N GLN A 742 -60.84 -19.35 32.29
CA GLN A 742 -59.41 -19.61 32.15
C GLN A 742 -58.73 -19.63 33.53
N ASP A 743 -57.66 -20.43 33.67
CA ASP A 743 -56.95 -20.62 34.93
C ASP A 743 -56.30 -19.32 35.42
N PRO A 744 -56.67 -18.80 36.61
CA PRO A 744 -56.09 -17.57 37.17
C PRO A 744 -54.59 -17.68 37.50
N GLN A 745 -54.02 -18.88 37.52
CA GLN A 745 -52.57 -19.09 37.74
C GLN A 745 -51.73 -18.94 36.46
N GLU A 746 -52.36 -18.93 35.28
CA GLU A 746 -51.69 -18.77 33.99
C GLU A 746 -51.73 -17.30 33.54
N ALA A 747 -50.58 -16.80 33.07
CA ALA A 747 -50.52 -15.48 32.44
C ALA A 747 -51.12 -15.50 31.03
N ASP A 748 -51.56 -14.36 30.54
CA ASP A 748 -52.14 -14.21 29.21
C ASP A 748 -51.19 -14.71 28.11
N PRO A 749 -51.70 -15.42 27.09
CA PRO A 749 -50.87 -15.89 25.99
C PRO A 749 -50.06 -14.78 25.30
N ARG A 750 -50.63 -13.57 25.17
CA ARG A 750 -49.92 -12.41 24.59
C ARG A 750 -48.79 -11.89 25.50
N VAL A 751 -48.96 -11.97 26.81
CA VAL A 751 -47.93 -11.60 27.80
C VAL A 751 -46.81 -12.63 27.81
N GLN A 752 -47.14 -13.91 27.71
CA GLN A 752 -46.17 -14.99 27.56
C GLN A 752 -45.37 -14.86 26.24
N GLU A 753 -46.05 -14.52 25.15
CA GLU A 753 -45.41 -14.27 23.85
C GLU A 753 -44.46 -13.08 23.92
N LEU A 754 -44.90 -11.94 24.45
CA LEU A 754 -44.04 -10.77 24.66
C LEU A 754 -42.81 -11.14 25.50
N SER A 755 -42.99 -11.91 26.57
CA SER A 755 -41.90 -12.34 27.43
C SER A 755 -40.85 -13.15 26.64
N ARG A 756 -41.30 -14.08 25.79
CA ARG A 756 -40.42 -14.86 24.91
C ARG A 756 -39.72 -13.99 23.87
N VAL A 757 -40.45 -13.06 23.26
CA VAL A 757 -39.90 -12.12 22.27
C VAL A 757 -38.80 -11.25 22.90
N LEU A 758 -39.04 -10.67 24.08
CA LEU A 758 -38.06 -9.85 24.79
C LEU A 758 -36.81 -10.65 25.16
N GLN A 759 -36.96 -11.90 25.62
CA GLN A 759 -35.83 -12.79 25.92
C GLN A 759 -35.01 -13.11 24.66
N ASN A 760 -35.68 -13.46 23.55
CA ASN A 760 -34.99 -13.74 22.29
C ASN A 760 -34.24 -12.51 21.74
N ILE A 761 -34.83 -11.31 21.88
CA ILE A 761 -34.16 -10.06 21.50
C ILE A 761 -32.93 -9.84 22.39
N ASP A 762 -33.06 -9.97 23.71
CA ASP A 762 -31.94 -9.80 24.66
C ASP A 762 -30.78 -10.75 24.35
N GLU A 763 -31.04 -12.06 24.22
CA GLU A 763 -30.01 -13.06 23.87
C GLU A 763 -29.28 -12.71 22.57
N SER A 764 -30.01 -12.28 21.55
CA SER A 764 -29.45 -11.89 20.26
C SER A 764 -28.57 -10.63 20.37
N LEU A 765 -29.06 -9.60 21.07
CA LEU A 765 -28.37 -8.32 21.23
C LEU A 765 -27.15 -8.42 22.15
N GLN A 766 -27.20 -9.19 23.24
CA GLN A 766 -26.05 -9.40 24.14
C GLN A 766 -24.85 -10.03 23.42
N SER A 767 -25.11 -10.89 22.44
CA SER A 767 -24.06 -11.55 21.65
C SER A 767 -23.37 -10.63 20.63
N THR A 768 -23.95 -9.46 20.34
CA THR A 768 -23.53 -8.57 19.25
C THR A 768 -23.12 -7.19 19.74
N LEU A 769 -23.94 -6.55 20.58
CA LEU A 769 -23.72 -5.18 21.06
C LEU A 769 -22.86 -5.12 22.31
N HIS A 770 -22.27 -3.94 22.52
CA HIS A 770 -21.65 -3.58 23.79
C HIS A 770 -22.70 -3.57 24.94
N PRO A 771 -22.41 -4.09 26.15
CA PRO A 771 -23.38 -4.23 27.24
C PRO A 771 -24.13 -2.94 27.61
N LYS A 772 -23.48 -1.77 27.49
CA LYS A 772 -24.10 -0.47 27.77
C LYS A 772 -25.18 -0.10 26.76
N LYS A 773 -24.99 -0.45 25.48
CA LYS A 773 -25.99 -0.24 24.43
C LYS A 773 -27.17 -1.18 24.63
N THR A 774 -26.91 -2.45 25.00
CA THR A 774 -27.96 -3.39 25.38
C THR A 774 -28.77 -2.87 26.57
N LYS A 775 -28.09 -2.38 27.63
CA LYS A 775 -28.75 -1.74 28.78
C LYS A 775 -29.64 -0.57 28.35
N TYR A 776 -29.15 0.33 27.51
CA TYR A 776 -29.92 1.46 26.99
C TYR A 776 -31.17 1.05 26.22
N ILE A 777 -31.12 -0.05 25.44
CA ILE A 777 -32.29 -0.55 24.70
C ILE A 777 -33.42 -0.97 25.65
N PHE A 778 -33.10 -1.68 26.74
CA PHE A 778 -34.08 -2.19 27.70
C PHE A 778 -34.39 -1.24 28.86
N GLU A 779 -33.63 -0.15 29.02
CA GLU A 779 -33.86 0.85 30.05
C GLU A 779 -35.24 1.50 29.90
N GLY A 780 -35.94 1.69 31.03
CA GLY A 780 -37.24 2.34 31.07
C GLY A 780 -38.43 1.46 30.69
N LEU A 781 -38.21 0.22 30.20
CA LEU A 781 -39.30 -0.68 29.81
C LEU A 781 -40.27 -1.02 30.94
N GLY A 782 -39.78 -1.18 32.17
CA GLY A 782 -40.64 -1.42 33.33
C GLY A 782 -41.67 -0.30 33.53
N HIS A 783 -41.25 0.96 33.36
CA HIS A 783 -42.14 2.13 33.47
C HIS A 783 -43.14 2.19 32.31
N LEU A 784 -42.68 1.89 31.09
CA LEU A 784 -43.55 1.83 29.91
C LEU A 784 -44.63 0.75 30.07
N ILE A 785 -44.25 -0.48 30.41
CA ILE A 785 -45.20 -1.59 30.62
C ILE A 785 -46.20 -1.24 31.71
N THR A 786 -45.73 -0.67 32.83
CA THR A 786 -46.59 -0.21 33.93
C THR A 786 -47.63 0.80 33.44
N LYS A 787 -47.21 1.81 32.69
CA LYS A 787 -48.11 2.82 32.10
C LYS A 787 -49.13 2.16 31.16
N ILE A 788 -48.68 1.30 30.25
CA ILE A 788 -49.58 0.61 29.31
C ILE A 788 -50.63 -0.20 30.06
N LEU A 789 -50.23 -1.01 31.05
CA LEU A 789 -51.15 -1.85 31.82
C LEU A 789 -52.17 -1.03 32.62
N ILE A 790 -51.73 0.01 33.33
CA ILE A 790 -52.63 0.88 34.11
C ILE A 790 -53.59 1.64 33.19
N THR A 791 -53.09 2.26 32.12
CA THR A 791 -53.93 2.95 31.13
C THR A 791 -54.89 1.99 30.45
N SER A 792 -54.49 0.74 30.22
CA SER A 792 -55.37 -0.27 29.60
C SER A 792 -56.61 -0.62 30.43
N ALA A 793 -56.57 -0.36 31.75
CA ALA A 793 -57.70 -0.61 32.66
C ALA A 793 -58.97 0.17 32.28
N GLN A 794 -58.84 1.33 31.62
CA GLN A 794 -59.99 2.12 31.16
C GLN A 794 -60.83 1.37 30.11
N TYR A 795 -60.20 0.50 29.31
CA TYR A 795 -60.84 -0.29 28.26
C TYR A 795 -61.41 -1.61 28.74
N ILE A 796 -61.19 -2.00 30.00
CA ILE A 796 -61.79 -3.18 30.62
C ILE A 796 -63.25 -2.86 30.95
N ASP A 797 -64.20 -3.71 30.51
CA ASP A 797 -65.62 -3.50 30.80
C ASP A 797 -65.97 -3.92 32.24
N LYS A 798 -65.61 -5.15 32.61
CA LYS A 798 -65.79 -5.72 33.96
C LYS A 798 -64.59 -6.57 34.37
N ILE A 799 -64.31 -6.63 35.66
CA ILE A 799 -63.25 -7.45 36.25
C ILE A 799 -63.76 -8.22 37.48
N ASP A 800 -63.50 -9.52 37.54
CA ASP A 800 -63.80 -10.36 38.70
C ASP A 800 -62.53 -10.70 39.52
N LYS A 801 -62.68 -11.38 40.66
CA LYS A 801 -61.55 -11.78 41.52
C LYS A 801 -60.51 -12.62 40.77
N SER A 802 -60.94 -13.46 39.82
CA SER A 802 -60.03 -14.29 39.01
C SER A 802 -59.28 -13.44 37.97
N GLY A 803 -59.94 -12.45 37.37
CA GLY A 803 -59.34 -11.45 36.49
C GLY A 803 -58.30 -10.59 37.18
N ILE A 804 -58.53 -10.20 38.45
CA ILE A 804 -57.53 -9.47 39.26
C ILE A 804 -56.28 -10.35 39.48
N GLN A 805 -56.46 -11.61 39.90
CA GLN A 805 -55.35 -12.55 40.09
C GLN A 805 -54.54 -12.73 38.81
N ARG A 806 -55.22 -12.83 37.67
CA ARG A 806 -54.60 -12.99 36.36
C ARG A 806 -53.84 -11.74 35.90
N MET A 807 -54.37 -10.54 36.13
CA MET A 807 -53.63 -9.30 35.88
C MET A 807 -52.37 -9.20 36.75
N CYS A 808 -52.47 -9.57 38.03
CA CYS A 808 -51.30 -9.66 38.91
C CYS A 808 -50.29 -10.70 38.40
N ARG A 809 -50.76 -11.82 37.84
CA ARG A 809 -49.91 -12.86 37.22
C ARG A 809 -49.23 -12.37 35.93
N ASN A 810 -49.93 -11.58 35.12
CA ASN A 810 -49.36 -10.90 33.95
C ASN A 810 -48.21 -9.98 34.36
N VAL A 811 -48.45 -9.10 35.35
CA VAL A 811 -47.43 -8.20 35.90
C VAL A 811 -46.23 -8.98 36.43
N PHE A 812 -46.48 -10.04 37.21
CA PHE A 812 -45.41 -10.88 37.75
C PHE A 812 -44.55 -11.53 36.65
N THR A 813 -45.17 -12.03 35.59
CA THR A 813 -44.46 -12.69 34.47
C THR A 813 -43.56 -11.70 33.72
N LEU A 814 -44.06 -10.48 33.48
CA LEU A 814 -43.28 -9.40 32.88
C LEU A 814 -42.17 -8.92 33.79
N GLN A 815 -42.42 -8.84 35.11
CA GLN A 815 -41.43 -8.45 36.11
C GLN A 815 -40.29 -9.46 36.17
N GLN A 816 -40.60 -10.76 36.19
CA GLN A 816 -39.59 -11.81 36.16
C GLN A 816 -38.75 -11.74 34.87
N THR A 817 -39.39 -11.50 33.73
CA THR A 817 -38.70 -11.39 32.44
C THR A 817 -37.75 -10.19 32.40
N LEU A 818 -38.24 -9.00 32.75
CA LEU A 818 -37.40 -7.81 32.74
C LEU A 818 -36.29 -7.86 33.78
N THR A 819 -36.54 -8.39 34.99
CA THR A 819 -35.49 -8.54 36.00
C THR A 819 -34.38 -9.48 35.56
N ASN A 820 -34.69 -10.52 34.76
CA ASN A 820 -33.66 -11.37 34.16
C ASN A 820 -32.85 -10.64 33.07
N ILE A 821 -33.48 -9.76 32.30
CA ILE A 821 -32.82 -8.99 31.23
C ILE A 821 -31.96 -7.86 31.81
N THR A 822 -32.52 -7.05 32.71
CA THR A 822 -31.85 -5.87 33.29
C THR A 822 -30.90 -6.23 34.43
N MET A 823 -30.98 -7.46 34.95
CA MET A 823 -30.29 -7.92 36.16
C MET A 823 -30.57 -7.01 37.38
N ALA A 824 -31.71 -6.33 37.37
CA ALA A 824 -32.15 -5.40 38.40
C ALA A 824 -33.64 -5.60 38.70
N ARG A 825 -34.04 -5.32 39.94
CA ARG A 825 -35.46 -5.41 40.32
C ARG A 825 -36.25 -4.26 39.68
N GLU A 826 -37.30 -4.60 38.95
CA GLU A 826 -38.19 -3.62 38.31
C GLU A 826 -39.27 -3.13 39.30
N LEU A 827 -38.95 -2.06 40.04
CA LEU A 827 -39.86 -1.45 41.02
C LEU A 827 -41.11 -0.83 40.37
N ALA A 828 -41.01 -0.37 39.12
CA ALA A 828 -42.15 0.17 38.40
C ALA A 828 -43.30 -0.85 38.27
N LEU A 829 -42.99 -2.13 38.07
CA LEU A 829 -44.01 -3.17 37.95
C LEU A 829 -44.68 -3.51 39.28
N ASP A 830 -44.02 -3.24 40.42
CA ASP A 830 -44.68 -3.32 41.73
C ASP A 830 -45.82 -2.29 41.84
N TYR A 831 -45.65 -1.10 41.23
CA TYR A 831 -46.68 -0.07 41.15
C TYR A 831 -47.89 -0.53 40.32
N ALA A 832 -47.68 -1.17 39.16
CA ALA A 832 -48.76 -1.77 38.38
C ALA A 832 -49.50 -2.87 39.16
N ARG A 833 -48.78 -3.73 39.88
CA ARG A 833 -49.40 -4.78 40.70
C ARG A 833 -50.28 -4.18 41.79
N GLN A 834 -49.77 -3.19 42.53
CA GLN A 834 -50.52 -2.50 43.58
C GLN A 834 -51.79 -1.83 43.02
N TYR A 835 -51.73 -1.25 41.81
CA TYR A 835 -52.90 -0.68 41.14
C TYR A 835 -54.01 -1.72 40.92
N PHE A 836 -53.66 -2.92 40.44
CA PHE A 836 -54.66 -3.98 40.26
C PHE A 836 -55.14 -4.60 41.59
N GLU A 837 -54.31 -4.60 42.63
CA GLU A 837 -54.71 -5.04 43.97
C GLU A 837 -55.76 -4.13 44.59
N LEU A 838 -55.85 -2.84 44.20
CA LEU A 838 -56.92 -1.93 44.63
C LEU A 838 -58.32 -2.47 44.31
N PHE A 839 -58.47 -3.27 43.24
CA PHE A 839 -59.77 -3.81 42.85
C PHE A 839 -60.30 -4.89 43.82
N TYR A 840 -59.50 -5.34 44.81
CA TYR A 840 -59.99 -6.18 45.91
C TYR A 840 -60.73 -5.39 46.99
N GLU A 841 -60.43 -4.10 47.12
CA GLU A 841 -60.94 -3.23 48.16
C GLU A 841 -62.25 -2.55 47.74
N THR A 842 -63.02 -2.05 48.71
CA THR A 842 -64.19 -1.22 48.41
C THR A 842 -63.78 0.24 48.17
N PRO A 843 -64.58 1.04 47.42
CA PRO A 843 -64.27 2.46 47.22
C PRO A 843 -64.11 3.25 48.53
N GLU A 844 -64.80 2.86 49.61
CA GLU A 844 -64.67 3.51 50.92
C GLU A 844 -63.31 3.18 51.57
N ASP A 845 -62.86 1.93 51.47
CA ASP A 845 -61.55 1.50 51.98
C ASP A 845 -60.40 2.19 51.23
N ILE A 846 -60.54 2.38 49.92
CA ILE A 846 -59.56 3.11 49.10
C ILE A 846 -59.48 4.59 49.56
N LEU A 847 -60.62 5.25 49.78
CA LEU A 847 -60.64 6.65 50.27
C LEU A 847 -60.03 6.77 51.67
N ASN A 848 -60.31 5.83 52.56
CA ASN A 848 -59.71 5.79 53.90
C ASN A 848 -58.18 5.60 53.83
N ASN A 849 -57.70 4.72 52.94
CA ASN A 849 -56.27 4.50 52.74
C ASN A 849 -55.56 5.75 52.19
N ILE A 850 -56.18 6.49 51.27
CA ILE A 850 -55.64 7.77 50.77
C ILE A 850 -55.54 8.81 51.90
N LEU A 851 -56.50 8.85 52.82
CA LEU A 851 -56.47 9.74 53.99
C LEU A 851 -55.37 9.38 54.99
N GLU A 852 -55.10 8.09 55.20
CA GLU A 852 -54.12 7.61 56.17
C GLU A 852 -52.69 7.63 55.65
N ASN A 853 -52.48 7.20 54.40
CA ASN A 853 -51.16 6.95 53.81
C ASN A 853 -50.79 7.91 52.68
N GLY A 854 -51.71 8.81 52.28
CA GLY A 854 -51.54 9.73 51.15
C GLY A 854 -51.84 9.09 49.78
N PRO A 855 -51.93 9.91 48.72
CA PRO A 855 -52.23 9.42 47.38
C PRO A 855 -51.03 8.70 46.76
N GLN A 856 -51.20 7.40 46.48
CA GLN A 856 -50.20 6.59 45.76
C GLN A 856 -50.32 6.73 44.23
N PHE A 857 -51.55 6.84 43.71
CA PHE A 857 -51.84 6.96 42.28
C PHE A 857 -52.24 8.39 41.88
N SER A 858 -52.19 8.69 40.58
CA SER A 858 -52.70 9.96 40.06
C SER A 858 -54.23 10.04 40.15
N GLU A 859 -54.77 11.26 40.16
CA GLU A 859 -56.22 11.49 40.20
C GLU A 859 -56.94 10.75 39.06
N LEU A 860 -56.40 10.82 37.83
CA LEU A 860 -56.96 10.13 36.67
C LEU A 860 -56.96 8.60 36.83
N GLU A 861 -55.89 8.03 37.41
CA GLU A 861 -55.81 6.59 37.69
C GLU A 861 -56.86 6.16 38.72
N TYR A 862 -57.08 6.93 39.78
CA TYR A 862 -58.14 6.64 40.75
C TYR A 862 -59.54 6.78 40.15
N ILE A 863 -59.78 7.81 39.32
CA ILE A 863 -61.05 7.98 38.61
C ILE A 863 -61.33 6.74 37.74
N ASN A 864 -60.35 6.30 36.97
CA ASN A 864 -60.46 5.11 36.13
C ASN A 864 -60.70 3.84 36.96
N ALA A 865 -60.03 3.70 38.10
CA ALA A 865 -60.23 2.58 39.01
C ALA A 865 -61.66 2.54 39.58
N PHE A 866 -62.18 3.67 40.09
CA PHE A 866 -63.56 3.75 40.59
C PHE A 866 -64.61 3.50 39.51
N GLN A 867 -64.38 3.97 38.29
CA GLN A 867 -65.24 3.67 37.14
C GLN A 867 -65.25 2.17 36.81
N LEU A 868 -64.11 1.47 36.88
CA LEU A 868 -64.06 0.03 36.67
C LEU A 868 -64.72 -0.77 37.80
N ILE A 869 -64.52 -0.37 39.06
CA ILE A 869 -65.17 -0.99 40.23
C ILE A 869 -66.70 -0.86 40.11
N ALA A 870 -67.20 0.34 39.79
CA ALA A 870 -68.63 0.58 39.66
C ALA A 870 -69.28 -0.24 38.54
N ARG A 871 -68.61 -0.35 37.37
CA ARG A 871 -69.05 -1.20 36.25
C ARG A 871 -69.10 -2.69 36.62
N SER A 872 -68.14 -3.15 37.42
CA SER A 872 -68.00 -4.56 37.83
C SER A 872 -68.97 -4.96 38.94
N GLN A 873 -69.30 -4.04 39.85
CA GLN A 873 -70.21 -4.28 40.99
C GLN A 873 -71.67 -3.85 40.71
N ALA A 874 -71.98 -3.30 39.53
CA ALA A 874 -73.29 -2.79 39.12
C ALA A 874 -73.88 -1.69 40.05
N GLN A 875 -73.03 -0.92 40.71
CA GLN A 875 -73.40 0.17 41.64
C GLN A 875 -73.19 1.56 41.00
N HIS A 876 -73.96 1.87 39.96
CA HIS A 876 -73.79 3.15 39.22
C HIS A 876 -74.25 4.41 39.98
N SER A 877 -75.11 4.28 41.00
CA SER A 877 -75.73 5.43 41.68
C SER A 877 -74.87 6.08 42.78
N SER A 878 -73.84 5.38 43.29
CA SER A 878 -72.93 5.85 44.34
C SER A 878 -71.64 6.49 43.80
N ILE A 879 -71.32 6.29 42.52
CA ILE A 879 -70.02 6.69 41.96
C ILE A 879 -69.80 8.20 41.96
N SER A 880 -70.82 9.02 41.67
CA SER A 880 -70.69 10.48 41.63
C SER A 880 -70.30 11.05 42.99
N LYS A 881 -70.86 10.51 44.08
CA LYS A 881 -70.54 10.92 45.45
C LYS A 881 -69.13 10.49 45.87
N GLN A 882 -68.69 9.32 45.41
CA GLN A 882 -67.35 8.80 45.69
C GLN A 882 -66.28 9.59 44.91
N LEU A 883 -66.57 10.02 43.67
CA LEU A 883 -65.68 10.87 42.87
C LEU A 883 -65.60 12.31 43.41
N GLU A 884 -66.72 12.90 43.83
CA GLU A 884 -66.73 14.21 44.52
C GLU A 884 -65.86 14.17 45.78
N ARG A 885 -66.04 13.13 46.61
CA ARG A 885 -65.26 12.95 47.84
C ARG A 885 -63.77 12.69 47.58
N LEU A 886 -63.43 11.99 46.50
CA LEU A 886 -62.04 11.82 46.07
C LEU A 886 -61.40 13.16 45.69
N SER A 887 -62.11 13.99 44.92
CA SER A 887 -61.64 15.32 44.53
C SER A 887 -61.45 16.23 45.75
N GLU A 888 -62.36 16.19 46.73
CA GLU A 888 -62.24 16.90 48.01
C GLU A 888 -60.98 16.47 48.77
N ILE A 889 -60.77 15.16 48.96
CA ILE A 889 -59.62 14.62 49.70
C ILE A 889 -58.30 14.96 49.01
N LEU A 890 -58.22 14.82 47.69
CA LEU A 890 -57.01 15.16 46.93
C LEU A 890 -56.74 16.67 46.93
N SER A 891 -57.79 17.50 46.93
CA SER A 891 -57.65 18.96 47.05
C SER A 891 -57.19 19.39 48.44
N GLU A 892 -57.69 18.75 49.51
CA GLU A 892 -57.26 19.01 50.89
C GLU A 892 -55.81 18.60 51.13
N ILE A 893 -55.40 17.43 50.60
CA ILE A 893 -54.01 16.95 50.69
C ILE A 893 -53.08 17.81 49.82
N GLY A 894 -53.51 18.20 48.61
CA GLY A 894 -52.75 19.06 47.70
C GLY A 894 -52.62 20.52 48.17
N ALA A 895 -53.48 20.97 49.10
CA ALA A 895 -53.36 22.26 49.78
C ALA A 895 -52.51 22.21 51.06
N ALA A 896 -52.16 21.01 51.53
CA ALA A 896 -51.38 20.76 52.75
C ALA A 896 -49.90 20.41 52.48
N VAL A 897 -49.50 20.24 51.22
CA VAL A 897 -48.12 20.09 50.71
C VAL A 897 -47.69 21.39 50.03
#